data_AF-A0A8B9KX41-F1
#
_entry.id   AF-A0A8B9KX41-F1
#
_cell.length_a   1.000
_cell.length_b   1.000
_cell.length_c   1.000
_cell.angle_alpha   90.00
_cell.angle_beta   90.00
_cell.angle_gamma   90.00
#
_symmetry.space_group_name_H-M   'P 1'
#
loop_
_entity.id
_entity.type
_entity.pdbx_description
1 polymer ?
#
loop_
_entity_poly.entity_id
_entity_poly.type
_entity_poly.pdbx_seq_one_letter_code
_entity_poly.pdbx_strand_id
1 'polypeptide(L)'
;MASGEEDDPIIQEIDVYLAKSLADKLYLFQYPVRPATMNYDDTTHLSAKIKPKQQKVELEVAIETMSPNYCRSKGEQIALNVDGTSIEESSTYSTKMMDKQTFSSIQATTNTTRYAAAVFRKGELHLTPLQGILQMRPSFSYLDKADSKHREREAANEAGDSSQDEAEDDIKQITVRFARPESEQARQRRIQSYEFLQKKQAEEPWVHLHYHGLKDGRSEHERQYLYCQAMDTTENTELVKSPNEYLAMLMPPLAEEKIVKPVGPSNVLSMAQLRTLPLGDQVKTLMKNVKVMPFANLMGLLASGTDSTAVLRCIQQVALLVQGNWVVKSDVLYPKSTCSPHSGVPAEVLCRGRDFVMWRFTHERSLMRKEVAAVIKLPPEDVKEFLEQMAIPRANRGWEFLLPTDHDFVKKHPDVAQRQHMLWMGIQNKLEKVFNFSKEDFLQKKETSAEVSHISGEQRLKAARENAREHHASLQKDLDARRLKASAMSSAPTGSDATVRIKEEPMSDTEESMDTSGAVQNGSLNGYPSTDSPDADPHNEHGNGQASTAELQDFVRNTFRKHFVLCLSEVKRLFNLHLASLPTGHCVFGHVTDRMLQDTILHSHCKQILVPFPPQTSASADEQKVFVLWESGETFDKHRQILFEIFMKNYRVRRNVIQSRLSQELGDAVTKSDVDRLLKECCVSLGGMWYLKGTVQS
;
A
#
# COMPACT_ATOMS: atom_id res chain seq x y z
N MET A 1 20.76 -10.07 0.30
CA MET A 1 21.64 -11.01 -0.40
C MET A 1 20.87 -11.51 -1.61
N ALA A 2 20.95 -10.81 -2.73
CA ALA A 2 20.42 -11.28 -4.00
C ALA A 2 21.57 -12.00 -4.71
N SER A 3 21.44 -13.32 -4.88
CA SER A 3 22.44 -14.18 -5.51
C SER A 3 21.99 -14.53 -6.93
N GLY A 4 22.07 -13.56 -7.85
CA GLY A 4 21.63 -13.77 -9.24
C GLY A 4 22.04 -12.70 -10.26
N GLU A 5 23.01 -11.83 -9.95
CA GLU A 5 23.50 -10.78 -10.88
C GLU A 5 24.95 -11.05 -11.37
N GLU A 6 25.40 -12.31 -11.43
CA GLU A 6 26.81 -12.64 -11.76
C GLU A 6 27.12 -12.87 -13.26
N ASP A 7 26.17 -12.72 -14.19
CA ASP A 7 26.40 -13.05 -15.62
C ASP A 7 26.08 -11.90 -16.61
N ASP A 8 26.47 -10.65 -16.31
CA ASP A 8 26.63 -9.61 -17.36
C ASP A 8 28.12 -9.28 -17.54
N PRO A 9 28.80 -9.85 -18.55
CA PRO A 9 30.23 -9.63 -18.74
C PRO A 9 30.49 -8.19 -19.17
N ILE A 10 31.34 -7.48 -18.42
CA ILE A 10 31.76 -6.11 -18.77
C ILE A 10 32.46 -6.13 -20.14
N ILE A 11 31.82 -5.52 -21.15
CA ILE A 11 32.34 -5.45 -22.52
C ILE A 11 33.33 -4.28 -22.68
N GLN A 12 33.07 -3.17 -21.99
CA GLN A 12 33.87 -1.96 -22.08
C GLN A 12 33.73 -1.10 -20.83
N GLU A 13 34.86 -0.65 -20.29
CA GLU A 13 34.94 0.37 -19.24
C GLU A 13 35.24 1.72 -19.90
N ILE A 14 34.43 2.74 -19.58
CA ILE A 14 34.51 4.08 -20.18
C ILE A 14 34.70 5.09 -19.06
N ASP A 15 35.82 5.80 -19.09
CA ASP A 15 36.10 6.86 -18.13
C ASP A 15 35.21 8.09 -18.39
N VAL A 16 34.63 8.63 -17.31
CA VAL A 16 33.74 9.80 -17.36
C VAL A 16 34.38 10.99 -16.66
N TYR A 17 34.67 12.04 -17.42
CA TYR A 17 35.26 13.28 -16.93
C TYR A 17 34.25 14.42 -16.88
N LEU A 18 34.48 15.40 -16.00
CA LEU A 18 33.66 16.61 -15.90
C LEU A 18 34.48 17.86 -16.28
N ALA A 19 34.15 18.49 -17.39
CA ALA A 19 34.71 19.78 -17.81
C ALA A 19 33.84 20.95 -17.31
N LYS A 20 34.47 21.96 -16.70
CA LYS A 20 33.79 23.15 -16.14
C LYS A 20 34.08 24.45 -16.89
N SER A 21 35.00 24.43 -17.84
CA SER A 21 35.47 25.58 -18.64
C SER A 21 34.34 26.35 -19.36
N LEU A 22 33.31 25.63 -19.83
CA LEU A 22 32.17 26.20 -20.54
C LEU A 22 30.84 26.12 -19.76
N ALA A 23 30.86 25.75 -18.48
CA ALA A 23 29.65 25.49 -17.70
C ALA A 23 28.64 26.67 -17.72
N ASP A 24 29.15 27.90 -17.61
CA ASP A 24 28.30 29.12 -17.59
C ASP A 24 28.05 29.71 -18.99
N LYS A 25 28.55 29.08 -20.05
CA LYS A 25 28.55 29.61 -21.42
C LYS A 25 27.88 28.70 -22.45
N LEU A 26 27.70 27.42 -22.14
CA LEU A 26 27.18 26.43 -23.08
C LEU A 26 25.66 26.42 -23.11
N TYR A 27 25.08 26.75 -24.26
CA TYR A 27 23.64 26.70 -24.50
C TYR A 27 23.29 25.61 -25.53
N LEU A 28 22.15 24.96 -25.34
CA LEU A 28 21.58 24.03 -26.31
C LEU A 28 20.46 24.71 -27.09
N PHE A 29 20.67 24.98 -28.38
CA PHE A 29 19.63 25.47 -29.27
C PHE A 29 18.96 24.32 -29.99
N GLN A 30 17.64 24.23 -29.89
CA GLN A 30 16.83 23.21 -30.54
C GLN A 30 15.87 23.89 -31.52
N TYR A 31 15.64 23.27 -32.68
CA TYR A 31 14.72 23.77 -33.71
C TYR A 31 13.58 22.78 -33.92
N PRO A 32 12.51 22.79 -33.10
CA PRO A 32 11.49 21.74 -33.09
C PRO A 32 10.76 21.52 -34.42
N VAL A 33 10.70 22.56 -35.25
CA VAL A 33 9.99 22.56 -36.55
C VAL A 33 10.91 22.21 -37.73
N ARG A 34 12.18 21.91 -37.48
CA ARG A 34 13.18 21.62 -38.52
C ARG A 34 13.67 20.18 -38.38
N PRO A 35 13.56 19.34 -39.43
CA PRO A 35 14.11 17.99 -39.39
C PRO A 35 15.64 17.99 -39.22
N ALA A 36 16.18 16.96 -38.57
CA ALA A 36 17.62 16.83 -38.33
C ALA A 36 18.45 16.74 -39.63
N THR A 37 17.85 16.29 -40.74
CA THR A 37 18.51 16.22 -42.06
C THR A 37 18.68 17.59 -42.72
N MET A 38 18.00 18.63 -42.24
CA MET A 38 18.03 19.96 -42.82
C MET A 38 18.62 20.97 -41.83
N ASN A 39 19.95 21.04 -41.77
CA ASN A 39 20.70 21.96 -40.92
C ASN A 39 20.69 23.42 -41.44
N TYR A 40 21.20 24.35 -40.62
CA TYR A 40 21.43 25.76 -40.98
C TYR A 40 22.91 26.06 -41.25
N ASP A 41 23.75 25.03 -41.39
CA ASP A 41 25.21 25.17 -41.46
C ASP A 41 25.67 25.96 -42.70
N ASP A 42 24.97 25.78 -43.83
CA ASP A 42 25.27 26.46 -45.08
C ASP A 42 24.46 27.76 -45.25
N THR A 43 23.66 28.15 -44.26
CA THR A 43 22.84 29.38 -44.33
C THR A 43 23.59 30.57 -43.73
N THR A 44 23.51 31.72 -44.41
CA THR A 44 24.15 32.95 -43.94
C THR A 44 23.39 33.52 -42.74
N HIS A 45 24.06 33.63 -41.59
CA HIS A 45 23.51 34.27 -40.39
C HIS A 45 23.88 35.75 -40.40
N LEU A 46 22.87 36.62 -40.34
CA LEU A 46 23.03 38.07 -40.46
C LEU A 46 23.31 38.73 -39.12
N SER A 47 22.56 38.34 -38.07
CA SER A 47 22.75 38.88 -36.73
C SER A 47 22.37 37.88 -35.66
N ALA A 48 23.01 37.99 -34.50
CA ALA A 48 22.69 37.23 -33.30
C ALA A 48 22.62 38.19 -32.12
N LYS A 49 21.57 38.09 -31.30
CA LYS A 49 21.38 38.94 -30.12
C LYS A 49 20.94 38.09 -28.95
N ILE A 50 21.43 38.43 -27.75
CA ILE A 50 21.08 37.73 -26.52
C ILE A 50 20.74 38.70 -25.40
N LYS A 51 19.82 38.29 -24.53
CA LYS A 51 19.59 38.83 -23.19
C LYS A 51 20.09 37.80 -22.18
N PRO A 52 21.28 37.96 -21.58
CA PRO A 52 21.95 36.90 -20.81
C PRO A 52 21.22 36.53 -19.53
N LYS A 53 20.58 37.48 -18.82
CA LYS A 53 19.85 37.19 -17.57
C LYS A 53 18.53 36.50 -17.85
N GLN A 54 17.79 36.94 -18.88
CA GLN A 54 16.56 36.29 -19.33
C GLN A 54 16.82 35.00 -20.12
N GLN A 55 18.05 34.76 -20.57
CA GLN A 55 18.39 33.69 -21.51
C GLN A 55 17.52 33.70 -22.77
N LYS A 56 17.30 34.90 -23.35
CA LYS A 56 16.54 35.06 -24.58
C LYS A 56 17.48 35.37 -25.74
N VAL A 57 17.40 34.58 -26.81
CA VAL A 57 18.21 34.69 -28.02
C VAL A 57 17.31 35.00 -29.21
N GLU A 58 17.79 35.88 -30.07
CA GLU A 58 17.20 36.18 -31.37
C GLU A 58 18.27 36.02 -32.44
N LEU A 59 17.95 35.28 -33.51
CA LEU A 59 18.83 35.06 -34.66
C LEU A 59 18.14 35.53 -35.93
N GLU A 60 18.85 36.29 -36.75
CA GLU A 60 18.41 36.65 -38.09
C GLU A 60 19.20 35.83 -39.11
N VAL A 61 18.49 35.11 -39.96
CA VAL A 61 19.05 34.21 -40.97
C VAL A 61 18.62 34.73 -42.35
N ALA A 62 19.56 34.78 -43.30
CA ALA A 62 19.29 35.23 -44.66
C ALA A 62 18.44 34.21 -45.42
N ILE A 63 17.58 34.70 -46.31
CA ILE A 63 16.80 33.90 -47.24
C ILE A 63 17.36 34.13 -48.65
N GLU A 64 17.59 33.06 -49.40
CA GLU A 64 18.03 33.15 -50.80
C GLU A 64 16.86 33.58 -51.71
N THR A 65 16.81 34.87 -52.04
CA THR A 65 15.77 35.46 -52.89
C THR A 65 15.89 35.11 -54.38
N MET A 66 17.06 34.58 -54.79
CA MET A 66 17.33 34.14 -56.17
C MET A 66 16.99 32.67 -56.42
N SER A 67 16.63 31.92 -55.37
CA SER A 67 16.27 30.51 -55.48
C SER A 67 14.93 30.32 -56.20
N PRO A 68 14.76 29.27 -57.02
CA PRO A 68 13.47 28.95 -57.64
C PRO A 68 12.37 28.65 -56.61
N ASN A 69 12.72 28.37 -55.35
CA ASN A 69 11.77 28.14 -54.27
C ASN A 69 11.19 29.44 -53.67
N TYR A 70 11.71 30.61 -54.06
CA TYR A 70 11.27 31.90 -53.56
C TYR A 70 10.34 32.62 -54.54
N CYS A 71 9.10 32.88 -54.13
CA CYS A 71 8.15 33.65 -54.93
C CYS A 71 8.38 35.16 -54.76
N ARG A 72 9.08 35.76 -55.72
CA ARG A 72 9.51 37.17 -55.67
C ARG A 72 8.35 38.15 -55.51
N SER A 73 7.27 37.98 -56.28
CA SER A 73 6.09 38.86 -56.21
C SER A 73 5.47 38.88 -54.81
N LYS A 74 5.41 37.72 -54.14
CA LYS A 74 4.91 37.62 -52.77
C LYS A 74 5.91 38.22 -51.76
N GLY A 75 7.20 38.01 -51.98
CA GLY A 75 8.27 38.59 -51.17
C GLY A 75 8.27 40.12 -51.18
N GLU A 76 8.06 40.73 -52.34
CA GLU A 76 7.91 42.18 -52.53
C GLU A 76 6.65 42.71 -51.84
N GLN A 77 5.51 42.01 -51.97
CA GLN A 77 4.26 42.39 -51.31
C GLN A 77 4.39 42.38 -49.78
N ILE A 78 5.04 41.34 -49.21
CA ILE A 78 5.26 41.26 -47.77
C ILE A 78 6.16 42.42 -47.31
N ALA A 79 7.26 42.68 -48.00
CA ALA A 79 8.15 43.78 -47.65
C ALA A 79 7.43 45.14 -47.72
N LEU A 80 6.61 45.37 -48.76
CA LEU A 80 5.81 46.59 -48.91
C LEU A 80 4.78 46.77 -47.78
N ASN A 81 4.14 45.68 -47.35
CA ASN A 81 3.18 45.75 -46.24
C ASN A 81 3.87 46.08 -44.91
N VAL A 82 5.07 45.57 -44.69
CA VAL A 82 5.83 45.76 -43.45
C VAL A 82 6.51 47.12 -43.39
N ASP A 83 7.28 47.47 -44.41
CA ASP A 83 8.14 48.67 -44.42
C ASP A 83 7.46 49.87 -45.08
N GLY A 84 6.48 49.63 -45.96
CA GLY A 84 5.80 50.68 -46.70
C GLY A 84 6.55 51.21 -47.92
N THR A 85 6.03 52.30 -48.46
CA THR A 85 6.59 52.98 -49.63
C THR A 85 7.71 53.96 -49.27
N SER A 86 7.90 54.26 -47.98
CA SER A 86 8.94 55.19 -47.49
C SER A 86 10.26 54.45 -47.27
N ILE A 87 11.36 55.04 -47.74
CA ILE A 87 12.73 54.56 -47.46
C ILE A 87 13.18 55.26 -46.18
N GLU A 88 12.77 54.73 -45.04
CA GLU A 88 13.30 55.15 -43.74
C GLU A 88 14.55 54.33 -43.39
N GLU A 89 15.48 54.91 -42.64
CA GLU A 89 16.67 54.24 -42.07
C GLU A 89 16.32 53.03 -41.16
N SER A 90 15.04 52.85 -40.81
CA SER A 90 14.54 51.79 -39.93
C SER A 90 13.85 50.63 -40.66
N SER A 91 14.02 50.48 -41.99
CA SER A 91 13.35 49.41 -42.74
C SER A 91 13.76 48.02 -42.25
N THR A 92 12.78 47.13 -42.11
CA THR A 92 13.00 45.75 -41.64
C THR A 92 13.75 44.95 -42.71
N TYR A 93 13.40 45.12 -43.97
CA TYR A 93 14.01 44.45 -45.11
C TYR A 93 14.78 45.45 -45.97
N SER A 94 16.05 45.13 -46.25
CA SER A 94 16.94 46.05 -46.98
C SER A 94 16.71 46.00 -48.49
N THR A 95 16.33 44.84 -49.02
CA THR A 95 16.25 44.59 -50.47
C THR A 95 14.84 44.85 -51.04
N LYS A 96 13.94 45.51 -50.30
CA LYS A 96 12.49 45.64 -50.62
C LYS A 96 11.80 44.30 -50.93
N MET A 97 12.40 43.21 -50.45
CA MET A 97 11.92 41.84 -50.53
C MET A 97 12.19 41.21 -49.18
N MET A 98 11.38 40.23 -48.77
CA MET A 98 11.63 39.47 -47.54
C MET A 98 12.93 38.66 -47.68
N ASP A 99 14.06 39.28 -47.33
CA ASP A 99 15.44 38.79 -47.50
C ASP A 99 15.99 38.11 -46.25
N LYS A 100 15.25 38.13 -45.14
CA LYS A 100 15.63 37.51 -43.87
C LYS A 100 14.46 36.86 -43.14
N GLN A 101 14.79 35.88 -42.30
CA GLN A 101 13.91 35.25 -41.34
C GLN A 101 14.45 35.44 -39.93
N THR A 102 13.61 35.88 -39.01
CA THR A 102 13.98 36.03 -37.59
C THR A 102 13.51 34.81 -36.80
N PHE A 103 14.41 34.23 -36.00
CA PHE A 103 14.10 33.21 -35.01
C PHE A 103 14.14 33.81 -33.61
N SER A 104 13.13 33.51 -32.80
CA SER A 104 13.06 33.91 -31.40
C SER A 104 13.09 32.68 -30.51
N SER A 105 13.88 32.73 -29.45
CA SER A 105 14.01 31.64 -28.49
C SER A 105 12.89 31.63 -27.46
N ILE A 106 12.49 30.43 -27.04
CA ILE A 106 11.70 30.20 -25.84
C ILE A 106 12.53 29.30 -24.90
N GLN A 107 12.63 29.66 -23.63
CA GLN A 107 13.33 28.86 -22.64
C GLN A 107 12.54 27.56 -22.39
N ALA A 108 13.19 26.41 -22.56
CA ALA A 108 12.51 25.10 -22.45
C ALA A 108 12.32 24.66 -20.99
N THR A 109 13.25 25.01 -20.11
CA THR A 109 13.26 24.67 -18.69
C THR A 109 13.90 25.79 -17.88
N THR A 110 13.41 26.02 -16.66
CA THR A 110 13.99 27.00 -15.73
C THR A 110 15.19 26.46 -14.96
N ASN A 111 15.32 25.14 -14.86
CA ASN A 111 16.44 24.50 -14.18
C ASN A 111 17.20 23.58 -15.14
N THR A 112 18.46 23.93 -15.40
CA THR A 112 19.37 23.18 -16.27
C THR A 112 20.45 22.40 -15.53
N THR A 113 20.51 22.44 -14.20
CA THR A 113 21.64 21.87 -13.42
C THR A 113 21.80 20.36 -13.57
N ARG A 114 20.73 19.67 -13.97
CA ARG A 114 20.69 18.23 -14.21
C ARG A 114 21.01 17.81 -15.64
N TYR A 115 21.28 18.76 -16.55
CA TYR A 115 21.57 18.48 -17.95
C TYR A 115 23.03 18.83 -18.27
N ALA A 116 23.67 17.97 -19.03
CA ALA A 116 25.04 18.15 -19.51
C ALA A 116 25.14 17.73 -20.97
N ALA A 117 26.00 18.41 -21.72
CA ALA A 117 26.49 17.94 -23.01
C ALA A 117 27.61 16.92 -22.79
N ALA A 118 27.65 15.86 -23.60
CA ALA A 118 28.64 14.82 -23.49
C ALA A 118 29.39 14.67 -24.82
N VAL A 119 30.72 14.77 -24.79
CA VAL A 119 31.59 14.52 -25.95
C VAL A 119 32.29 13.20 -25.74
N PHE A 120 32.03 12.24 -26.63
CA PHE A 120 32.67 10.93 -26.61
C PHE A 120 33.85 10.90 -27.58
N ARG A 121 35.04 10.54 -27.09
CA ARG A 121 36.25 10.46 -27.91
C ARG A 121 37.20 9.40 -27.36
N LYS A 122 37.67 8.49 -28.23
CA LYS A 122 38.71 7.49 -27.91
C LYS A 122 38.43 6.62 -26.66
N GLY A 123 37.17 6.35 -26.35
CA GLY A 123 36.80 5.55 -25.18
C GLY A 123 36.60 6.34 -23.89
N GLU A 124 36.65 7.67 -23.96
CA GLU A 124 36.43 8.59 -22.84
C GLU A 124 35.19 9.45 -23.09
N LEU A 125 34.46 9.77 -22.02
CA LEU A 125 33.27 10.62 -22.06
C LEU A 125 33.50 11.90 -21.25
N HIS A 126 33.45 13.06 -21.90
CA HIS A 126 33.58 14.35 -21.22
C HIS A 126 32.22 15.03 -21.09
N LEU A 127 31.77 15.23 -19.85
CA LEU A 127 30.54 15.92 -19.51
C LEU A 127 30.80 17.41 -19.28
N THR A 128 29.98 18.28 -19.87
CA THR A 128 29.98 19.73 -19.63
C THR A 128 28.57 20.18 -19.27
N PRO A 129 28.34 20.83 -18.11
CA PRO A 129 27.02 21.34 -17.73
C PRO A 129 26.46 22.35 -18.74
N LEU A 130 25.13 22.40 -18.87
CA LEU A 130 24.43 23.36 -19.72
C LEU A 130 23.92 24.57 -18.92
N GLN A 131 24.23 25.76 -19.40
CA GLN A 131 23.72 27.01 -18.84
C GLN A 131 22.24 27.26 -19.18
N GLY A 132 21.80 26.83 -20.37
CA GLY A 132 20.46 27.09 -20.87
C GLY A 132 20.05 26.15 -22.00
N ILE A 133 18.77 25.79 -22.04
CA ILE A 133 18.17 25.02 -23.14
C ILE A 133 17.08 25.87 -23.79
N LEU A 134 17.29 26.24 -25.05
CA LEU A 134 16.45 27.19 -25.77
C LEU A 134 15.84 26.54 -27.01
N GLN A 135 14.53 26.71 -27.18
CA GLN A 135 13.81 26.31 -28.39
C GLN A 135 13.70 27.51 -29.33
N MET A 136 14.33 27.42 -30.48
CA MET A 136 14.28 28.42 -31.54
C MET A 136 13.04 28.19 -32.41
N ARG A 137 12.21 29.22 -32.54
CA ARG A 137 11.02 29.21 -33.39
C ARG A 137 11.05 30.37 -34.40
N PRO A 138 10.59 30.16 -35.63
CA PRO A 138 10.36 31.27 -36.56
C PRO A 138 9.44 32.32 -35.92
N SER A 139 9.86 33.57 -35.94
CA SER A 139 9.06 34.71 -35.50
C SER A 139 8.21 35.22 -36.65
N PHE A 140 6.93 35.49 -36.37
CA PHE A 140 6.00 36.12 -37.31
C PHE A 140 5.71 37.58 -36.96
N SER A 141 6.55 38.21 -36.13
CA SER A 141 6.40 39.60 -35.69
C SER A 141 6.36 40.63 -36.83
N TYR A 142 6.83 40.25 -38.03
CA TYR A 142 6.69 41.10 -39.21
C TYR A 142 5.22 41.26 -39.64
N LEU A 143 4.35 40.26 -39.41
CA LEU A 143 2.91 40.37 -39.66
C LEU A 143 2.27 41.37 -38.71
N ASP A 144 2.61 41.30 -37.41
CA ASP A 144 2.12 42.26 -36.42
C ASP A 144 2.55 43.70 -36.76
N LYS A 145 3.78 43.88 -37.26
CA LYS A 145 4.27 45.17 -37.75
C LYS A 145 3.48 45.66 -38.98
N ALA A 146 3.20 44.77 -39.94
CA ALA A 146 2.40 45.10 -41.12
C ALA A 146 0.98 45.56 -40.72
N ASP A 147 0.33 44.85 -39.79
CA ASP A 147 -1.00 45.20 -39.29
C ASP A 147 -0.99 46.54 -38.54
N SER A 148 0.05 46.80 -37.73
CA SER A 148 0.24 48.09 -37.05
C SER A 148 0.39 49.23 -38.06
N LYS A 149 1.24 49.04 -39.08
CA LYS A 149 1.46 50.03 -40.15
C LYS A 149 0.22 50.26 -40.99
N HIS A 150 -0.55 49.21 -41.28
CA HIS A 150 -1.83 49.33 -41.96
C HIS A 150 -2.82 50.16 -41.13
N ARG A 151 -2.94 49.86 -39.83
CA ARG A 151 -3.81 50.60 -38.91
C ARG A 151 -3.39 52.07 -38.77
N GLU A 152 -2.09 52.35 -38.71
CA GLU A 152 -1.54 53.72 -38.73
C GLU A 152 -1.93 54.47 -40.01
N ARG A 153 -1.87 53.82 -41.18
CA ARG A 153 -2.25 54.42 -42.46
C ARG A 153 -3.75 54.67 -42.58
N GLU A 154 -4.58 53.72 -42.17
CA GLU A 154 -6.03 53.88 -42.15
C GLU A 154 -6.41 55.06 -41.25
N ALA A 155 -5.85 55.13 -40.04
CA ALA A 155 -6.07 56.26 -39.13
C ALA A 155 -5.57 57.60 -39.70
N ALA A 156 -4.46 57.62 -40.42
CA ALA A 156 -3.94 58.82 -41.07
C ALA A 156 -4.79 59.27 -42.28
N ASN A 157 -5.37 58.32 -43.03
CA ASN A 157 -6.28 58.61 -44.13
C ASN A 157 -7.65 59.08 -43.62
N GLU A 158 -8.15 58.51 -42.51
CA GLU A 158 -9.40 58.92 -41.87
C GLU A 158 -9.29 60.30 -41.20
N ALA A 159 -8.10 60.66 -40.70
CA ALA A 159 -7.79 62.01 -40.23
C ALA A 159 -7.56 63.04 -41.36
N GLY A 160 -7.41 62.59 -42.62
CA GLY A 160 -7.14 63.44 -43.79
C GLY A 160 -8.39 63.93 -44.52
N ASP A 161 -9.58 63.37 -44.25
CA ASP A 161 -10.86 63.72 -44.89
C ASP A 161 -11.89 64.32 -43.91
N SER A 162 -11.43 64.72 -42.72
CA SER A 162 -12.22 65.48 -41.74
C SER A 162 -11.64 66.88 -41.59
N SER A 163 -11.88 67.72 -42.59
CA SER A 163 -12.06 69.14 -42.27
C SER A 163 -13.38 69.25 -41.52
N GLN A 164 -13.32 69.73 -40.28
CA GLN A 164 -14.47 70.08 -39.43
C GLN A 164 -14.94 68.98 -38.46
N ASP A 165 -14.11 68.70 -37.45
CA ASP A 165 -14.56 68.75 -36.06
C ASP A 165 -13.33 68.92 -35.16
N GLU A 166 -13.14 70.15 -34.70
CA GLU A 166 -12.29 70.46 -33.55
C GLU A 166 -12.92 69.81 -32.33
N ALA A 167 -12.51 68.57 -32.03
CA ALA A 167 -12.72 68.01 -30.71
C ALA A 167 -11.82 68.80 -29.75
N GLU A 168 -12.45 69.74 -29.05
CA GLU A 168 -11.90 70.54 -27.97
C GLU A 168 -10.89 69.72 -27.15
N ASP A 169 -9.64 70.20 -27.14
CA ASP A 169 -8.61 69.78 -26.19
C ASP A 169 -9.14 70.03 -24.79
N ASP A 170 -9.77 69.01 -24.22
CA ASP A 170 -10.22 68.99 -22.85
C ASP A 170 -8.96 69.07 -21.98
N ILE A 171 -8.67 70.29 -21.50
CA ILE A 171 -7.54 70.62 -20.63
C ILE A 171 -7.66 69.73 -19.39
N LYS A 172 -7.01 68.56 -19.42
CA LYS A 172 -6.88 67.68 -18.27
C LYS A 172 -6.10 68.44 -17.21
N GLN A 173 -6.82 68.98 -16.22
CA GLN A 173 -6.22 69.46 -14.97
C GLN A 173 -5.24 68.40 -14.48
N ILE A 174 -3.96 68.76 -14.44
CA ILE A 174 -2.91 67.96 -13.79
C ILE A 174 -3.20 68.00 -12.29
N THR A 175 -4.12 67.15 -11.86
CA THR A 175 -4.28 66.84 -10.44
C THR A 175 -3.12 65.93 -10.08
N VAL A 176 -2.17 66.46 -9.32
CA VAL A 176 -1.06 65.71 -8.74
C VAL A 176 -1.65 64.69 -7.77
N ARG A 177 -2.05 63.52 -8.28
CA ARG A 177 -2.50 62.41 -7.46
C ARG A 177 -1.27 61.85 -6.76
N PHE A 178 -1.08 62.24 -5.51
CA PHE A 178 -0.14 61.59 -4.60
C PHE A 178 -0.39 60.08 -4.65
N ALA A 179 0.64 59.32 -4.99
CA ALA A 179 0.58 57.88 -5.09
C ALA A 179 0.06 57.33 -3.75
N ARG A 180 -1.16 56.78 -3.75
CA ARG A 180 -1.68 56.06 -2.58
C ARG A 180 -0.70 54.92 -2.28
N PRO A 181 -0.30 54.69 -1.02
CA PRO A 181 0.47 53.51 -0.66
C PRO A 181 -0.33 52.28 -1.09
N GLU A 182 0.22 51.55 -2.04
CA GLU A 182 -0.36 50.34 -2.61
C GLU A 182 -0.40 49.26 -1.54
N SER A 183 -1.51 48.54 -1.41
CA SER A 183 -1.58 47.40 -0.48
C SER A 183 -0.63 46.30 -0.94
N GLU A 184 -0.06 45.55 -0.01
CA GLU A 184 0.91 44.48 -0.29
C GLU A 184 0.35 43.43 -1.28
N GLN A 185 -0.94 43.13 -1.17
CA GLN A 185 -1.63 42.20 -2.08
C GLN A 185 -1.80 42.78 -3.50
N ALA A 186 -2.07 44.08 -3.64
CA ALA A 186 -2.18 44.73 -4.96
C ALA A 186 -0.81 44.79 -5.64
N ARG A 187 0.25 45.11 -4.88
CA ARG A 187 1.63 45.09 -5.34
C ARG A 187 2.04 43.70 -5.84
N GLN A 188 1.67 42.64 -5.11
CA GLN A 188 1.94 41.26 -5.51
C GLN A 188 1.23 40.89 -6.82
N ARG A 189 -0.05 41.26 -6.97
CA ARG A 189 -0.82 41.03 -8.20
C ARG A 189 -0.25 41.79 -9.39
N ARG A 190 0.22 43.03 -9.19
CA ARG A 190 0.92 43.78 -10.23
C ARG A 190 2.24 43.10 -10.62
N ILE A 191 3.04 42.64 -9.66
CA ILE A 191 4.31 41.95 -9.94
C ILE A 191 4.10 40.64 -10.72
N GLN A 192 2.96 39.97 -10.50
CA GLN A 192 2.55 38.76 -11.21
C GLN A 192 1.82 39.04 -12.53
N SER A 193 1.57 40.31 -12.88
CA SER A 193 0.87 40.66 -14.13
C SER A 193 1.78 40.49 -15.34
N TYR A 194 1.17 40.13 -16.47
CA TYR A 194 1.87 40.00 -17.75
C TYR A 194 2.56 41.31 -18.16
N GLU A 195 1.89 42.45 -18.02
CA GLU A 195 2.43 43.77 -18.37
C GLU A 195 3.68 44.11 -17.57
N PHE A 196 3.66 43.85 -16.25
CA PHE A 196 4.83 44.11 -15.40
C PHE A 196 5.99 43.20 -15.77
N LEU A 197 5.71 41.92 -16.02
CA LEU A 197 6.75 40.97 -16.43
C LEU A 197 7.32 41.33 -17.80
N GLN A 198 6.49 41.72 -18.77
CA GLN A 198 6.92 42.16 -20.09
C GLN A 198 7.79 43.43 -20.01
N LYS A 199 7.40 44.41 -19.18
CA LYS A 199 8.20 45.62 -18.95
C LYS A 199 9.56 45.30 -18.33
N LYS A 200 9.59 44.46 -17.30
CA LYS A 200 10.84 44.00 -16.68
C LYS A 200 11.73 43.24 -17.67
N GLN A 201 11.15 42.47 -18.59
CA GLN A 201 11.89 41.80 -19.66
C GLN A 201 12.40 42.79 -20.72
N ALA A 202 11.68 43.89 -20.96
CA ALA A 202 12.10 44.95 -21.88
C ALA A 202 13.24 45.80 -21.31
N GLU A 203 13.34 45.94 -19.99
CA GLU A 203 14.41 46.68 -19.30
C GLU A 203 15.81 46.09 -19.52
N GLU A 204 15.93 44.79 -19.80
CA GLU A 204 17.22 44.18 -20.13
C GLU A 204 17.64 44.52 -21.57
N PRO A 205 18.80 45.18 -21.79
CA PRO A 205 19.27 45.53 -23.12
C PRO A 205 19.73 44.30 -23.90
N TRP A 206 19.61 44.36 -25.22
CA TRP A 206 20.16 43.34 -26.12
C TRP A 206 21.68 43.45 -26.21
N VAL A 207 22.36 42.30 -26.13
CA VAL A 207 23.79 42.17 -26.41
C VAL A 207 23.96 41.53 -27.79
N HIS A 208 24.62 42.23 -28.70
CA HIS A 208 24.90 41.73 -30.05
C HIS A 208 26.10 40.80 -30.03
N LEU A 209 25.96 39.67 -30.72
CA LEU A 209 26.97 38.63 -30.84
C LEU A 209 27.40 38.47 -32.29
N HIS A 210 28.61 37.99 -32.49
CA HIS A 210 29.10 37.58 -33.80
C HIS A 210 28.90 36.08 -33.95
N TYR A 211 28.22 35.68 -35.02
CA TYR A 211 27.98 34.29 -35.32
C TYR A 211 29.20 33.69 -36.03
N HIS A 212 29.69 32.57 -35.50
CA HIS A 212 30.75 31.76 -36.12
C HIS A 212 30.16 30.39 -36.44
N GLY A 213 30.25 29.97 -37.70
CA GLY A 213 29.67 28.71 -38.17
C GLY A 213 30.41 27.48 -37.66
N LEU A 214 29.81 26.30 -37.85
CA LEU A 214 30.38 25.03 -37.37
C LEU A 214 31.78 24.72 -37.92
N LYS A 215 32.04 25.10 -39.17
CA LYS A 215 33.30 24.85 -39.89
C LYS A 215 34.37 25.93 -39.66
N ASP A 216 34.08 26.97 -38.88
CA ASP A 216 35.02 28.04 -38.58
C ASP A 216 36.12 27.55 -37.62
N GLY A 217 37.36 28.01 -37.81
CA GLY A 217 38.50 27.65 -36.96
C GLY A 217 38.31 28.08 -35.50
N ARG A 218 37.54 29.16 -35.26
CA ARG A 218 37.16 29.58 -33.90
C ARG A 218 36.28 28.54 -33.20
N SER A 219 35.28 28.00 -33.90
CA SER A 219 34.37 26.98 -33.37
C SER A 219 35.12 25.69 -33.05
N GLU A 220 36.05 25.29 -33.91
CA GLU A 220 36.92 24.13 -33.68
C GLU A 220 37.84 24.32 -32.46
N HIS A 221 38.40 25.53 -32.29
CA HIS A 221 39.21 25.86 -31.12
C HIS A 221 38.38 25.88 -29.83
N GLU A 222 37.19 26.49 -29.84
CA GLU A 222 36.32 26.56 -28.67
C GLU A 222 35.78 25.18 -28.27
N ARG A 223 35.57 24.28 -29.25
CA ARG A 223 35.23 22.87 -29.02
C ARG A 223 36.27 22.15 -28.15
N GLN A 224 37.53 22.57 -28.15
CA GLN A 224 38.57 21.99 -27.30
C GLN A 224 38.31 22.22 -25.81
N TYR A 225 37.55 23.27 -25.44
CA TYR A 225 37.18 23.53 -24.05
C TYR A 225 36.07 22.62 -23.51
N LEU A 226 35.48 21.76 -24.34
CA LEU A 226 34.57 20.69 -23.87
C LEU A 226 35.31 19.50 -23.28
N TYR A 227 36.61 19.36 -23.55
CA TYR A 227 37.45 18.31 -22.99
C TYR A 227 38.01 18.75 -21.64
N CYS A 228 38.09 17.82 -20.69
CA CYS A 228 38.76 18.06 -19.42
C CYS A 228 40.28 18.05 -19.64
N GLN A 229 40.97 19.11 -19.24
CA GLN A 229 42.44 19.22 -19.41
C GLN A 229 43.23 18.56 -18.27
N ALA A 230 42.59 18.30 -17.13
CA ALA A 230 43.18 17.56 -16.03
C ALA A 230 42.73 16.09 -16.13
N MET A 231 43.64 15.22 -16.56
CA MET A 231 43.44 13.77 -16.68
C MET A 231 44.12 12.98 -15.56
N ASP A 232 44.63 13.66 -14.53
CA ASP A 232 45.26 12.96 -13.41
C ASP A 232 44.21 12.10 -12.70
N THR A 233 44.60 10.84 -12.46
CA THR A 233 43.89 9.76 -11.74
C THR A 233 43.71 10.12 -10.26
N THR A 234 43.07 11.26 -10.01
CA THR A 234 42.69 11.71 -8.68
C THR A 234 41.36 11.06 -8.37
N GLU A 235 41.35 10.14 -7.40
CA GLU A 235 40.12 9.57 -6.86
C GLU A 235 39.13 10.69 -6.51
N ASN A 236 37.86 10.48 -6.88
CA ASN A 236 36.82 11.47 -6.68
C ASN A 236 36.52 11.65 -5.18
N THR A 237 36.87 12.82 -4.63
CA THR A 237 36.66 13.13 -3.20
C THR A 237 35.22 13.53 -2.86
N GLU A 238 34.40 13.87 -3.85
CA GLU A 238 33.07 14.45 -3.63
C GLU A 238 31.94 13.42 -3.68
N LEU A 239 32.11 12.33 -4.45
CA LEU A 239 31.10 11.28 -4.65
C LEU A 239 31.32 10.07 -3.71
N VAL A 240 31.57 10.33 -2.43
CA VAL A 240 31.94 9.31 -1.42
C VAL A 240 30.77 8.80 -0.56
N LYS A 241 29.54 9.22 -0.85
CA LYS A 241 28.37 8.88 -0.03
C LYS A 241 27.96 7.43 -0.20
N SER A 242 27.53 6.80 0.90
CA SER A 242 26.97 5.45 0.85
C SER A 242 25.58 5.43 0.19
N PRO A 243 25.12 4.27 -0.34
CA PRO A 243 23.79 4.16 -0.94
C PRO A 243 22.65 4.62 -0.02
N ASN A 244 22.75 4.33 1.28
CA ASN A 244 21.74 4.71 2.27
C ASN A 244 21.71 6.23 2.50
N GLU A 245 22.87 6.87 2.58
CA GLU A 245 22.97 8.33 2.73
C GLU A 245 22.49 9.06 1.47
N TYR A 246 22.83 8.52 0.29
CA TYR A 246 22.36 9.07 -0.97
C TYR A 246 20.83 8.95 -1.09
N LEU A 247 20.25 7.81 -0.71
CA LEU A 247 18.80 7.62 -0.70
C LEU A 247 18.11 8.60 0.27
N ALA A 248 18.65 8.78 1.48
CA ALA A 248 18.13 9.73 2.46
C ALA A 248 18.24 11.19 1.98
N MET A 249 19.23 11.51 1.14
CA MET A 249 19.36 12.83 0.52
C MET A 249 18.33 13.06 -0.59
N LEU A 250 18.03 12.04 -1.39
CA LEU A 250 16.99 12.10 -2.43
C LEU A 250 15.58 12.16 -1.84
N MET A 251 15.38 11.51 -0.70
CA MET A 251 14.12 11.48 0.04
C MET A 251 14.35 11.98 1.47
N PRO A 252 14.50 13.30 1.67
CA PRO A 252 14.67 13.84 3.00
C PRO A 252 13.48 13.43 3.86
N PRO A 253 13.72 12.96 5.11
CA PRO A 253 12.62 12.61 6.00
C PRO A 253 11.77 13.86 6.18
N LEU A 254 10.45 13.70 5.97
CA LEU A 254 9.48 14.73 6.34
C LEU A 254 9.78 15.08 7.79
N ALA A 255 10.07 16.36 8.06
CA ALA A 255 10.34 16.82 9.41
C ALA A 255 9.31 16.20 10.35
N GLU A 256 9.76 15.66 11.49
CA GLU A 256 8.90 15.09 12.51
C GLU A 256 7.96 16.19 13.03
N GLU A 257 6.91 16.52 12.28
CA GLU A 257 5.67 16.96 12.86
C GLU A 257 5.38 15.89 13.90
N LYS A 258 5.37 16.28 15.17
CA LYS A 258 4.98 15.43 16.28
C LYS A 258 3.68 14.75 15.86
N ILE A 259 3.78 13.54 15.31
CA ILE A 259 2.65 12.78 14.85
C ILE A 259 1.83 12.61 16.12
N VAL A 260 0.72 13.34 16.19
CA VAL A 260 -0.26 13.20 17.25
C VAL A 260 -0.52 11.72 17.31
N LYS A 261 -0.17 11.09 18.44
CA LYS A 261 -0.27 9.64 18.65
C LYS A 261 -1.58 9.19 18.01
N PRO A 262 -1.55 8.34 16.97
CA PRO A 262 -2.79 7.95 16.32
C PRO A 262 -3.70 7.36 17.39
N VAL A 263 -4.91 7.90 17.48
CA VAL A 263 -5.96 7.46 18.42
C VAL A 263 -6.54 6.15 17.88
N GLY A 264 -5.69 5.14 17.72
CA GLY A 264 -6.12 3.76 17.62
C GLY A 264 -6.52 3.25 19.01
N PRO A 265 -7.28 2.13 19.11
CA PRO A 265 -7.47 1.47 20.40
C PRO A 265 -6.09 1.26 21.03
N SER A 266 -5.93 1.70 22.28
CA SER A 266 -4.66 1.86 23.02
C SER A 266 -3.78 0.61 23.14
N ASN A 267 -4.18 -0.49 22.52
CA ASN A 267 -3.57 -1.81 22.58
C ASN A 267 -2.90 -2.25 21.26
N VAL A 268 -2.92 -1.45 20.18
CA VAL A 268 -2.29 -1.82 18.89
C VAL A 268 -1.26 -0.76 18.48
N LEU A 269 0.02 -1.04 18.76
CA LEU A 269 1.17 -0.24 18.30
C LEU A 269 1.85 -0.98 17.14
N SER A 270 2.20 -0.27 16.06
CA SER A 270 2.94 -0.87 14.94
C SER A 270 4.37 -1.22 15.38
N MET A 271 5.03 -2.18 14.72
CA MET A 271 6.44 -2.50 15.03
C MET A 271 7.37 -1.29 14.83
N ALA A 272 7.04 -0.38 13.92
CA ALA A 272 7.77 0.87 13.71
C ALA A 272 7.61 1.83 14.91
N GLN A 273 6.39 1.99 15.43
CA GLN A 273 6.12 2.78 16.63
C GLN A 273 6.69 2.14 17.89
N LEU A 274 6.68 0.81 17.97
CA LEU A 274 7.30 0.09 19.09
C LEU A 274 8.79 0.44 19.15
N ARG A 275 9.49 0.48 18.01
CA ARG A 275 10.92 0.80 17.93
C ARG A 275 11.26 2.24 18.35
N THR A 276 10.31 3.16 18.39
CA THR A 276 10.56 4.53 18.89
C THR A 276 10.44 4.63 20.42
N LEU A 277 9.90 3.62 21.10
CA LEU A 277 9.76 3.61 22.55
C LEU A 277 11.06 3.17 23.24
N PRO A 278 11.30 3.57 24.51
CA PRO A 278 12.37 3.00 25.32
C PRO A 278 12.21 1.49 25.52
N LEU A 279 13.33 0.76 25.67
CA LEU A 279 13.33 -0.70 25.75
C LEU A 279 12.35 -1.27 26.80
N GLY A 280 12.26 -0.67 27.98
CA GLY A 280 11.34 -1.10 29.03
C GLY A 280 9.88 -1.01 28.60
N ASP A 281 9.51 0.06 27.89
CA ASP A 281 8.16 0.28 27.38
C ASP A 281 7.85 -0.63 26.18
N GLN A 282 8.85 -0.96 25.36
CA GLN A 282 8.71 -1.98 24.31
C GLN A 282 8.33 -3.34 24.91
N VAL A 283 9.13 -3.81 25.89
CA VAL A 283 8.90 -5.11 26.55
C VAL A 283 7.57 -5.10 27.28
N LYS A 284 7.23 -4.03 28.00
CA LYS A 284 5.94 -3.90 28.70
C LYS A 284 4.75 -3.96 27.74
N THR A 285 4.83 -3.26 26.61
CA THR A 285 3.79 -3.23 25.59
C THR A 285 3.59 -4.61 24.96
N LEU A 286 4.69 -5.26 24.57
CA LEU A 286 4.66 -6.63 24.02
C LEU A 286 4.03 -7.60 25.02
N MET A 287 4.46 -7.60 26.28
CA MET A 287 3.91 -8.49 27.31
C MET A 287 2.44 -8.22 27.62
N LYS A 288 2.00 -6.96 27.60
CA LYS A 288 0.58 -6.61 27.78
C LYS A 288 -0.29 -7.13 26.63
N ASN A 289 0.25 -7.14 25.41
CA ASN A 289 -0.47 -7.56 24.21
C ASN A 289 -0.45 -9.07 23.97
N VAL A 290 0.66 -9.75 24.23
CA VAL A 290 0.82 -11.20 23.99
C VAL A 290 0.47 -12.05 25.22
N LYS A 291 0.63 -11.49 26.43
CA LYS A 291 0.34 -12.09 27.75
C LYS A 291 1.24 -13.26 28.13
N VAL A 292 1.62 -14.12 27.18
CA VAL A 292 2.57 -15.22 27.38
C VAL A 292 3.46 -15.44 26.17
N MET A 293 4.77 -15.53 26.37
CA MET A 293 5.69 -15.84 25.27
C MET A 293 7.03 -16.43 25.74
N PRO A 294 7.71 -17.23 24.89
CA PRO A 294 9.09 -17.64 25.13
C PRO A 294 10.04 -16.45 25.05
N PHE A 295 11.15 -16.50 25.79
CA PHE A 295 12.16 -15.41 25.78
C PHE A 295 12.81 -15.24 24.40
N ALA A 296 13.02 -16.33 23.66
CA ALA A 296 13.58 -16.28 22.30
C ALA A 296 12.71 -15.46 21.34
N ASN A 297 11.38 -15.61 21.43
CA ASN A 297 10.44 -14.87 20.60
C ASN A 297 10.45 -13.38 20.93
N LEU A 298 10.64 -13.02 22.22
CA LEU A 298 10.77 -11.62 22.62
C LEU A 298 12.01 -10.99 21.99
N MET A 299 13.15 -11.68 22.03
CA MET A 299 14.37 -11.21 21.39
C MET A 299 14.21 -11.04 19.88
N GLY A 300 13.43 -11.92 19.22
CA GLY A 300 13.15 -11.83 17.79
C GLY A 300 12.24 -10.65 17.38
N LEU A 301 11.43 -10.13 18.30
CA LEU A 301 10.58 -8.95 18.04
C LEU A 301 11.31 -7.63 18.27
N LEU A 302 12.38 -7.63 19.07
CA LEU A 302 13.18 -6.43 19.35
C LEU A 302 14.16 -6.14 18.19
N ALA A 303 14.77 -4.96 18.21
CA ALA A 303 15.75 -4.59 17.18
C ALA A 303 16.95 -5.56 17.21
N SER A 304 17.47 -5.92 16.03
CA SER A 304 18.66 -6.77 15.90
C SER A 304 19.84 -6.14 16.63
N GLY A 305 20.48 -6.90 17.53
CA GLY A 305 21.59 -6.42 18.36
C GLY A 305 21.18 -5.90 19.75
N THR A 306 19.90 -5.98 20.14
CA THR A 306 19.48 -5.64 21.50
C THR A 306 20.13 -6.56 22.53
N ASP A 307 20.71 -5.98 23.60
CA ASP A 307 21.36 -6.72 24.69
C ASP A 307 20.36 -7.59 25.46
N SER A 308 20.61 -8.91 25.47
CA SER A 308 19.75 -9.89 26.14
C SER A 308 19.68 -9.69 27.65
N THR A 309 20.76 -9.18 28.28
CA THR A 309 20.78 -8.97 29.74
C THR A 309 19.92 -7.78 30.15
N ALA A 310 19.90 -6.72 29.33
CA ALA A 310 18.98 -5.60 29.50
C ALA A 310 17.51 -6.04 29.34
N VAL A 311 17.21 -6.86 28.32
CA VAL A 311 15.85 -7.39 28.11
C VAL A 311 15.41 -8.27 29.29
N LEU A 312 16.29 -9.13 29.81
CA LEU A 312 16.02 -9.94 31.01
C LEU A 312 15.72 -9.09 32.24
N ARG A 313 16.40 -7.95 32.41
CA ARG A 313 16.10 -7.01 33.50
C ARG A 313 14.74 -6.34 33.31
N CYS A 314 14.42 -5.91 32.09
CA CYS A 314 13.14 -5.27 31.77
C CYS A 314 11.96 -6.23 31.94
N ILE A 315 12.04 -7.47 31.43
CA ILE A 315 10.92 -8.41 31.47
C ILE A 315 10.58 -8.84 32.90
N GLN A 316 11.56 -8.99 33.78
CA GLN A 316 11.35 -9.31 35.20
C GLN A 316 10.54 -8.24 35.95
N GLN A 317 10.51 -7.00 35.45
CA GLN A 317 9.70 -5.93 36.04
C GLN A 317 8.22 -6.09 35.70
N VAL A 318 7.88 -6.66 34.54
CA VAL A 318 6.51 -6.69 33.99
C VAL A 318 5.91 -8.08 33.83
N ALA A 319 6.71 -9.14 33.96
CA ALA A 319 6.30 -10.53 33.80
C ALA A 319 6.99 -11.45 34.84
N LEU A 320 6.44 -12.65 35.01
CA LEU A 320 6.93 -13.73 35.85
C LEU A 320 7.10 -15.01 35.02
N LEU A 321 8.03 -15.87 35.43
CA LEU A 321 8.32 -17.11 34.72
C LEU A 321 7.34 -18.23 35.14
N VAL A 322 6.64 -18.86 34.19
CA VAL A 322 5.75 -20.01 34.39
C VAL A 322 6.10 -21.08 33.36
N GLN A 323 6.53 -22.27 33.82
CA GLN A 323 6.98 -23.37 32.95
C GLN A 323 8.00 -22.92 31.88
N GLY A 324 9.00 -22.12 32.27
CA GLY A 324 10.03 -21.60 31.35
C GLY A 324 9.58 -20.46 30.43
N ASN A 325 8.29 -20.13 30.38
CA ASN A 325 7.75 -19.05 29.56
C ASN A 325 7.45 -17.81 30.39
N TRP A 326 7.54 -16.62 29.80
CA TRP A 326 7.23 -15.37 30.49
C TRP A 326 5.75 -15.05 30.42
N VAL A 327 5.15 -14.81 31.57
CA VAL A 327 3.73 -14.48 31.75
C VAL A 327 3.60 -13.08 32.34
N VAL A 328 2.83 -12.21 31.69
CA VAL A 328 2.61 -10.84 32.17
C VAL A 328 2.06 -10.83 33.61
N LYS A 329 2.55 -9.93 34.45
CA LYS A 329 2.08 -9.79 35.84
C LYS A 329 0.65 -9.26 35.89
N SER A 330 -0.07 -9.64 36.94
CA SER A 330 -1.48 -9.27 37.09
C SER A 330 -1.69 -7.76 37.29
N ASP A 331 -0.77 -7.08 37.98
CA ASP A 331 -0.79 -5.63 38.22
C ASP A 331 -0.49 -4.80 36.95
N VAL A 332 0.14 -5.39 35.93
CA VAL A 332 0.33 -4.78 34.60
C VAL A 332 -0.95 -4.82 33.78
N LEU A 333 -1.77 -5.86 33.95
CA LEU A 333 -3.06 -6.02 33.26
C LEU A 333 -4.20 -5.28 33.98
N TYR A 334 -4.22 -5.36 35.31
CA TYR A 334 -5.29 -4.81 36.16
C TYR A 334 -4.71 -3.81 37.19
N PRO A 335 -4.48 -2.54 36.79
CA PRO A 335 -4.06 -1.48 37.71
C PRO A 335 -5.08 -1.27 38.85
N LYS A 336 -4.62 -0.79 40.02
CA LYS A 336 -5.42 -0.65 41.26
C LYS A 336 -6.72 0.15 41.14
N SER A 337 -6.89 0.96 40.10
CA SER A 337 -8.09 1.76 39.84
C SER A 337 -9.08 1.13 38.85
N THR A 338 -8.88 -0.13 38.46
CA THR A 338 -9.72 -0.83 37.48
C THR A 338 -10.60 -1.89 38.14
N CYS A 339 -11.64 -2.31 37.42
CA CYS A 339 -12.52 -3.40 37.80
C CYS A 339 -12.77 -4.32 36.60
N SER A 340 -13.28 -5.53 36.86
CA SER A 340 -13.66 -6.46 35.80
C SER A 340 -14.69 -5.80 34.88
N PRO A 341 -14.47 -5.85 33.56
CA PRO A 341 -15.45 -5.35 32.59
C PRO A 341 -16.73 -6.20 32.57
N HIS A 342 -16.69 -7.41 33.12
CA HIS A 342 -17.80 -8.36 33.11
C HIS A 342 -18.57 -8.39 34.42
N SER A 343 -17.85 -8.43 35.56
CA SER A 343 -18.44 -8.67 36.88
C SER A 343 -18.34 -7.49 37.84
N GLY A 344 -17.61 -6.43 37.48
CA GLY A 344 -17.35 -5.29 38.38
C GLY A 344 -16.40 -5.59 39.54
N VAL A 345 -15.82 -6.78 39.62
CA VAL A 345 -14.88 -7.16 40.68
C VAL A 345 -13.65 -6.25 40.67
N PRO A 346 -13.21 -5.70 41.82
CA PRO A 346 -12.03 -4.83 41.88
C PRO A 346 -10.74 -5.50 41.43
N ALA A 347 -9.84 -4.74 40.80
CA ALA A 347 -8.56 -5.23 40.28
C ALA A 347 -7.71 -5.98 41.32
N GLU A 348 -7.72 -5.58 42.59
CA GLU A 348 -6.95 -6.26 43.63
C GLU A 348 -7.39 -7.72 43.83
N VAL A 349 -8.69 -7.99 43.71
CA VAL A 349 -9.26 -9.33 43.85
C VAL A 349 -8.97 -10.14 42.58
N LEU A 350 -9.11 -9.53 41.40
CA LEU A 350 -8.73 -10.16 40.12
C LEU A 350 -7.25 -10.53 40.10
N CYS A 351 -6.37 -9.67 40.60
CA CYS A 351 -4.95 -9.94 40.68
C CYS A 351 -4.66 -11.18 41.53
N ARG A 352 -5.26 -11.29 42.72
CA ARG A 352 -5.08 -12.47 43.58
C ARG A 352 -5.61 -13.75 42.95
N GLY A 353 -6.78 -13.67 42.30
CA GLY A 353 -7.37 -14.80 41.59
C GLY A 353 -6.51 -15.26 40.41
N ARG A 354 -6.03 -14.32 39.59
CA ARG A 354 -5.14 -14.61 38.46
C ARG A 354 -3.78 -15.14 38.92
N ASP A 355 -3.19 -14.55 39.96
CA ASP A 355 -1.93 -15.02 40.54
C ASP A 355 -2.05 -16.45 41.06
N PHE A 356 -3.20 -16.82 41.65
CA PHE A 356 -3.49 -18.20 42.03
C PHE A 356 -3.50 -19.14 40.81
N VAL A 357 -4.20 -18.77 39.73
CA VAL A 357 -4.21 -19.58 38.50
C VAL A 357 -2.81 -19.75 37.92
N MET A 358 -2.02 -18.67 37.85
CA MET A 358 -0.65 -18.72 37.33
C MET A 358 0.28 -19.55 38.23
N TRP A 359 0.15 -19.44 39.55
CA TRP A 359 0.88 -20.27 40.51
C TRP A 359 0.49 -21.75 40.38
N ARG A 360 -0.79 -22.08 40.16
CA ARG A 360 -1.21 -23.46 39.91
C ARG A 360 -0.56 -24.01 38.63
N PHE A 361 -0.43 -23.20 37.58
CA PHE A 361 0.30 -23.58 36.37
C PHE A 361 1.81 -23.78 36.59
N THR A 362 2.42 -23.31 37.68
CA THR A 362 3.83 -23.67 37.97
C THR A 362 3.98 -25.09 38.51
N HIS A 363 2.90 -25.70 38.99
CA HIS A 363 2.88 -27.05 39.57
C HIS A 363 2.24 -28.08 38.63
N GLU A 364 1.18 -27.68 37.94
CA GLU A 364 0.38 -28.54 37.09
C GLU A 364 0.28 -27.98 35.67
N ARG A 365 0.15 -28.88 34.70
CA ARG A 365 0.04 -28.47 33.29
C ARG A 365 -1.39 -28.13 32.89
N SER A 366 -2.38 -28.69 33.58
CA SER A 366 -3.80 -28.51 33.26
C SER A 366 -4.62 -28.23 34.51
N LEU A 367 -5.58 -27.32 34.41
CA LEU A 367 -6.45 -26.92 35.52
C LEU A 367 -7.93 -27.06 35.18
N MET A 368 -8.74 -27.47 36.16
CA MET A 368 -10.19 -27.52 36.02
C MET A 368 -10.84 -26.22 36.48
N ARG A 369 -11.59 -25.56 35.59
CA ARG A 369 -12.27 -24.27 35.89
C ARG A 369 -13.16 -24.35 37.13
N LYS A 370 -13.84 -25.48 37.35
CA LYS A 370 -14.72 -25.67 38.53
C LYS A 370 -13.94 -25.67 39.84
N GLU A 371 -12.79 -26.34 39.87
CA GLU A 371 -11.92 -26.40 41.06
C GLU A 371 -11.31 -25.03 41.36
N VAL A 372 -10.80 -24.36 40.32
CA VAL A 372 -10.26 -23.00 40.44
C VAL A 372 -11.31 -22.03 40.99
N ALA A 373 -12.51 -22.02 40.40
CA ALA A 373 -13.60 -21.13 40.82
C ALA A 373 -14.06 -21.40 42.26
N ALA A 374 -14.07 -22.67 42.70
CA ALA A 374 -14.41 -23.03 44.07
C ALA A 374 -13.43 -22.45 45.10
N VAL A 375 -12.14 -22.40 44.78
CA VAL A 375 -11.10 -21.87 45.67
C VAL A 375 -11.10 -20.35 45.70
N ILE A 376 -11.01 -19.70 44.52
CA ILE A 376 -10.83 -18.25 44.46
C ILE A 376 -12.12 -17.45 44.66
N LYS A 377 -13.28 -18.11 44.64
CA LYS A 377 -14.62 -17.53 44.84
C LYS A 377 -14.90 -16.33 43.91
N LEU A 378 -14.29 -16.33 42.71
CA LEU A 378 -14.58 -15.35 41.67
C LEU A 378 -15.73 -15.82 40.77
N PRO A 379 -16.48 -14.89 40.16
CA PRO A 379 -17.45 -15.19 39.12
C PRO A 379 -16.83 -16.08 38.03
N PRO A 380 -17.53 -17.14 37.57
CA PRO A 380 -16.99 -18.06 36.58
C PRO A 380 -16.46 -17.36 35.33
N GLU A 381 -17.05 -16.24 34.94
CA GLU A 381 -16.72 -15.42 33.77
C GLU A 381 -15.29 -14.88 33.86
N ASP A 382 -14.90 -14.31 35.02
CA ASP A 382 -13.55 -13.79 35.24
C ASP A 382 -12.51 -14.93 35.24
N VAL A 383 -12.86 -16.06 35.86
CA VAL A 383 -11.99 -17.26 35.85
C VAL A 383 -11.78 -17.79 34.44
N LYS A 384 -12.84 -17.74 33.61
CA LYS A 384 -12.77 -18.14 32.21
C LYS A 384 -11.85 -17.20 31.43
N GLU A 385 -11.97 -15.90 31.64
CA GLU A 385 -11.13 -14.89 30.98
C GLU A 385 -9.64 -15.13 31.28
N PHE A 386 -9.29 -15.38 32.56
CA PHE A 386 -7.89 -15.68 32.93
C PHE A 386 -7.34 -16.91 32.21
N LEU A 387 -8.16 -17.94 32.07
CA LEU A 387 -7.77 -19.18 31.41
C LEU A 387 -7.70 -19.00 29.88
N GLU A 388 -8.62 -18.27 29.26
CA GLU A 388 -8.57 -17.96 27.82
C GLU A 388 -7.34 -17.14 27.43
N GLN A 389 -6.83 -16.29 28.32
CA GLN A 389 -5.62 -15.51 28.08
C GLN A 389 -4.32 -16.35 28.10
N MET A 390 -4.34 -17.51 28.77
CA MET A 390 -3.11 -18.21 29.20
C MET A 390 -3.09 -19.72 28.91
N ALA A 391 -4.21 -20.29 28.50
CA ALA A 391 -4.43 -21.73 28.35
C ALA A 391 -5.40 -22.06 27.22
N ILE A 392 -5.36 -23.29 26.73
CA ILE A 392 -6.27 -23.82 25.72
C ILE A 392 -7.19 -24.87 26.36
N PRO A 393 -8.50 -24.85 26.11
CA PRO A 393 -9.39 -25.89 26.61
C PRO A 393 -9.10 -27.24 25.92
N ARG A 394 -9.06 -28.30 26.72
CA ARG A 394 -8.90 -29.69 26.29
C ARG A 394 -10.09 -30.51 26.77
N ALA A 395 -10.72 -31.25 25.86
CA ALA A 395 -11.81 -32.16 26.21
C ALA A 395 -11.34 -33.13 27.31
N ASN A 396 -12.11 -33.22 28.40
CA ASN A 396 -11.87 -34.10 29.55
C ASN A 396 -10.56 -33.87 30.34
N ARG A 397 -9.80 -32.81 30.05
CA ARG A 397 -8.55 -32.46 30.77
C ARG A 397 -8.51 -31.03 31.32
N GLY A 398 -9.59 -30.27 31.16
CA GLY A 398 -9.65 -28.88 31.62
C GLY A 398 -8.89 -27.93 30.70
N TRP A 399 -8.18 -26.97 31.28
CA TRP A 399 -7.44 -25.93 30.57
C TRP A 399 -5.95 -26.20 30.67
N GLU A 400 -5.30 -26.48 29.55
CA GLU A 400 -3.87 -26.76 29.48
C GLU A 400 -3.08 -25.49 29.18
N PHE A 401 -1.96 -25.26 29.88
CA PHE A 401 -1.11 -24.09 29.67
C PHE A 401 -0.73 -23.92 28.19
N LEU A 402 -0.83 -22.68 27.69
CA LEU A 402 -0.81 -22.38 26.25
C LEU A 402 0.44 -22.87 25.53
N LEU A 403 1.60 -22.78 26.18
CA LEU A 403 2.89 -23.10 25.59
C LEU A 403 3.49 -24.39 26.20
N PRO A 404 4.33 -25.12 25.44
CA PRO A 404 5.15 -26.17 26.02
C PRO A 404 6.16 -25.59 27.02
N THR A 405 6.63 -26.41 27.95
CA THR A 405 7.64 -25.99 28.92
C THR A 405 8.97 -25.67 28.22
N ASP A 406 9.45 -24.43 28.38
CA ASP A 406 10.72 -23.99 27.77
C ASP A 406 11.90 -24.39 28.68
N HIS A 407 12.35 -25.64 28.51
CA HIS A 407 13.51 -26.17 29.24
C HIS A 407 14.83 -25.50 28.82
N ASP A 408 14.91 -24.98 27.60
CA ASP A 408 16.11 -24.33 27.08
C ASP A 408 16.36 -23.01 27.80
N PHE A 409 15.31 -22.22 28.02
CA PHE A 409 15.41 -20.99 28.80
C PHE A 409 15.88 -21.28 30.23
N VAL A 410 15.29 -22.27 30.90
CA VAL A 410 15.63 -22.64 32.28
C VAL A 410 17.09 -23.10 32.37
N LYS A 411 17.56 -23.88 31.40
CA LYS A 411 18.95 -24.34 31.34
C LYS A 411 19.94 -23.21 31.05
N LYS A 412 19.58 -22.26 30.19
CA LYS A 412 20.43 -21.11 29.83
C LYS A 412 20.50 -20.04 30.93
N HIS A 413 19.45 -19.88 31.73
CA HIS A 413 19.34 -18.84 32.76
C HIS A 413 18.93 -19.41 34.14
N PRO A 414 19.75 -20.27 34.76
CA PRO A 414 19.40 -20.96 36.00
C PRO A 414 19.24 -20.01 37.20
N ASP A 415 20.03 -18.93 37.24
CA ASP A 415 19.98 -17.91 38.29
C ASP A 415 18.66 -17.11 38.24
N VAL A 416 18.16 -16.81 37.03
CA VAL A 416 16.88 -16.13 36.83
C VAL A 416 15.75 -17.09 37.21
N ALA A 417 15.80 -18.34 36.75
CA ALA A 417 14.80 -19.35 37.10
C ALA A 417 14.69 -19.54 38.62
N GLN A 418 15.82 -19.62 39.33
CA GLN A 418 15.85 -19.75 40.79
C GLN A 418 15.25 -18.52 41.49
N ARG A 419 15.58 -17.30 41.04
CA ARG A 419 14.99 -16.06 41.59
C ARG A 419 13.48 -16.00 41.36
N GLN A 420 13.02 -16.39 40.17
CA GLN A 420 11.58 -16.44 39.86
C GLN A 420 10.86 -17.49 40.72
N HIS A 421 11.49 -18.63 41.00
CA HIS A 421 10.95 -19.62 41.95
C HIS A 421 10.80 -19.03 43.35
N MET A 422 11.80 -18.30 43.86
CA MET A 422 11.68 -17.60 45.15
C MET A 422 10.57 -16.55 45.17
N LEU A 423 10.33 -15.83 44.06
CA LEU A 423 9.22 -14.90 43.93
C LEU A 423 7.87 -15.63 44.00
N TRP A 424 7.72 -16.77 43.32
CA TRP A 424 6.52 -17.57 43.38
C TRP A 424 6.26 -18.16 44.78
N MET A 425 7.30 -18.55 45.52
CA MET A 425 7.16 -18.94 46.93
C MET A 425 6.62 -17.78 47.79
N GLY A 426 7.07 -16.56 47.53
CA GLY A 426 6.54 -15.36 48.19
C GLY A 426 5.07 -15.08 47.84
N ILE A 427 4.67 -15.31 46.59
CA ILE A 427 3.27 -15.18 46.14
C ILE A 427 2.41 -16.28 46.77
N GLN A 428 2.88 -17.53 46.78
CA GLN A 428 2.21 -18.66 47.43
C GLN A 428 1.89 -18.35 48.89
N ASN A 429 2.87 -17.91 49.68
CA ASN A 429 2.66 -17.55 51.09
C ASN A 429 1.60 -16.46 51.29
N LYS A 430 1.41 -15.56 50.31
CA LYS A 430 0.33 -14.56 50.34
C LYS A 430 -1.02 -15.18 49.99
N LEU A 431 -1.06 -16.07 49.01
CA LEU A 431 -2.28 -16.75 48.57
C LEU A 431 -2.82 -17.70 49.65
N GLU A 432 -1.95 -18.46 50.30
CA GLU A 432 -2.30 -19.37 51.42
C GLU A 432 -3.02 -18.61 52.55
N LYS A 433 -2.55 -17.40 52.89
CA LYS A 433 -3.18 -16.54 53.91
C LYS A 433 -4.53 -15.97 53.50
N VAL A 434 -4.75 -15.76 52.19
CA VAL A 434 -5.98 -15.13 51.68
C VAL A 434 -7.09 -16.15 51.48
N PHE A 435 -6.73 -17.34 50.97
CA PHE A 435 -7.69 -18.37 50.59
C PHE A 435 -7.78 -19.52 51.62
N ASN A 436 -6.95 -19.51 52.67
CA ASN A 436 -6.99 -20.45 53.80
C ASN A 436 -6.93 -21.94 53.37
N PHE A 437 -6.05 -22.27 52.43
CA PHE A 437 -5.79 -23.66 52.01
C PHE A 437 -4.45 -24.17 52.57
N SER A 438 -4.37 -25.47 52.86
CA SER A 438 -3.17 -26.14 53.38
C SER A 438 -2.28 -26.65 52.23
N LYS A 439 -0.98 -26.89 52.48
CA LYS A 439 -0.09 -27.56 51.51
C LYS A 439 -0.55 -28.98 51.17
N GLU A 440 -1.36 -29.60 52.02
CA GLU A 440 -1.86 -30.97 51.86
C GLU A 440 -3.11 -31.03 50.96
N ASP A 441 -3.83 -29.91 50.79
CA ASP A 441 -5.04 -29.83 49.95
C ASP A 441 -4.75 -30.10 48.45
N PHE A 442 -3.47 -30.01 48.06
CA PHE A 442 -3.02 -30.10 46.66
C PHE A 442 -1.86 -31.10 46.44
N LEU A 443 -1.52 -31.94 47.44
CA LEU A 443 -0.63 -33.08 47.19
C LEU A 443 -1.37 -34.12 46.36
N GLN A 444 -0.77 -34.53 45.24
CA GLN A 444 -1.29 -35.61 44.40
C GLN A 444 -1.65 -36.82 45.26
N LYS A 445 -2.94 -37.21 45.28
CA LYS A 445 -3.32 -38.55 45.67
C LYS A 445 -2.49 -39.50 44.82
N LYS A 446 -1.58 -40.24 45.45
CA LYS A 446 -0.83 -41.32 44.83
C LYS A 446 -1.86 -42.38 44.43
N GLU A 447 -2.44 -42.25 43.24
CA GLU A 447 -3.17 -43.34 42.62
C GLU A 447 -2.18 -44.47 42.43
N THR A 448 -2.42 -45.57 43.15
CA THR A 448 -1.77 -46.84 42.94
C THR A 448 -1.85 -47.18 41.46
N SER A 449 -0.69 -47.28 40.82
CA SER A 449 -0.54 -47.70 39.44
C SER A 449 -1.11 -49.10 39.25
N ALA A 450 -2.38 -49.20 38.88
CA ALA A 450 -2.85 -50.32 38.09
C ALA A 450 -2.24 -50.12 36.70
N GLU A 451 -1.39 -51.05 36.27
CA GLU A 451 -0.84 -51.06 34.92
C GLU A 451 -1.97 -50.92 33.90
N VAL A 452 -2.00 -49.79 33.20
CA VAL A 452 -2.76 -49.68 31.96
C VAL A 452 -1.94 -50.41 30.91
N SER A 453 -2.23 -51.70 30.73
CA SER A 453 -1.76 -52.46 29.58
C SER A 453 -2.21 -51.73 28.31
N HIS A 454 -1.23 -51.37 27.47
CA HIS A 454 -1.51 -50.75 26.18
C HIS A 454 -2.21 -51.78 25.27
N ILE A 455 -3.55 -51.74 25.24
CA ILE A 455 -4.35 -52.56 24.33
C ILE A 455 -4.25 -51.95 22.92
N SER A 456 -3.66 -52.73 22.00
CA SER A 456 -3.53 -52.38 20.58
C SER A 456 -4.91 -52.07 19.97
N GLY A 457 -4.96 -51.18 18.97
CA GLY A 457 -6.19 -50.83 18.26
C GLY A 457 -6.92 -52.04 17.69
N GLU A 458 -6.18 -53.08 17.31
CA GLU A 458 -6.73 -54.33 16.78
C GLU A 458 -7.42 -55.19 17.85
N GLN A 459 -6.85 -55.23 19.06
CA GLN A 459 -7.47 -55.91 20.21
C GLN A 459 -8.76 -55.20 20.65
N ARG A 460 -8.79 -53.86 20.57
CA ARG A 460 -9.99 -53.06 20.85
C ARG A 460 -11.10 -53.32 19.82
N LEU A 461 -10.74 -53.46 18.55
CA LEU A 461 -11.69 -53.77 17.47
C LEU A 461 -12.24 -55.20 17.60
N LYS A 462 -11.41 -56.16 18.01
CA LYS A 462 -11.83 -57.54 18.25
C LYS A 462 -12.82 -57.64 19.42
N ALA A 463 -12.51 -57.00 20.54
CA ALA A 463 -13.41 -56.95 21.71
C ALA A 463 -14.75 -56.26 21.38
N ALA A 464 -14.73 -55.19 20.58
CA ALA A 464 -15.96 -54.52 20.13
C ALA A 464 -16.82 -55.43 19.22
N ARG A 465 -16.20 -56.20 18.33
CA ARG A 465 -16.90 -57.17 17.46
C ARG A 465 -17.45 -58.36 18.24
N GLU A 466 -16.76 -58.85 19.26
CA GLU A 466 -17.25 -59.91 20.14
C GLU A 466 -18.41 -59.42 21.00
N ASN A 467 -18.31 -58.26 21.64
CA ASN A 467 -19.44 -57.65 22.37
C ASN A 467 -20.66 -57.40 21.46
N ALA A 468 -20.44 -56.93 20.23
CA ALA A 468 -21.54 -56.73 19.28
C ALA A 468 -22.23 -58.05 18.90
N ARG A 469 -21.48 -59.16 18.79
CA ARG A 469 -22.05 -60.50 18.55
C ARG A 469 -22.79 -61.04 19.76
N GLU A 470 -22.24 -60.88 20.97
CA GLU A 470 -22.88 -61.31 22.21
C GLU A 470 -24.20 -60.56 22.45
N HIS A 471 -24.23 -59.26 22.17
CA HIS A 471 -25.43 -58.44 22.35
C HIS A 471 -26.44 -58.55 21.19
N HIS A 472 -26.06 -59.13 20.04
CA HIS A 472 -26.94 -59.24 18.88
C HIS A 472 -28.19 -60.09 19.18
N ALA A 473 -28.02 -61.23 19.85
CA ALA A 473 -29.13 -62.10 20.22
C ALA A 473 -30.10 -61.44 21.22
N SER A 474 -29.58 -60.63 22.15
CA SER A 474 -30.40 -59.87 23.11
C SER A 474 -31.17 -58.74 22.43
N LEU A 475 -30.53 -58.00 21.53
CA LEU A 475 -31.15 -56.90 20.79
C LEU A 475 -32.22 -57.41 19.81
N GLN A 476 -31.99 -58.56 19.18
CA GLN A 476 -32.98 -59.22 18.33
C GLN A 476 -34.22 -59.65 19.12
N LYS A 477 -34.01 -60.22 20.32
CA LYS A 477 -35.10 -60.64 21.22
C LYS A 477 -35.93 -59.45 21.72
N ASP A 478 -35.29 -58.31 21.98
CA ASP A 478 -35.98 -57.06 22.32
C ASP A 478 -36.78 -56.47 21.14
N LEU A 479 -36.26 -56.61 19.92
CA LEU A 479 -36.94 -56.20 18.69
C LEU A 479 -38.19 -57.04 18.43
N ASP A 480 -38.09 -58.36 18.62
CA ASP A 480 -39.22 -59.29 18.46
C ASP A 480 -40.25 -59.13 19.58
N ALA A 481 -39.82 -58.85 20.82
CA ALA A 481 -40.72 -58.52 21.93
C ALA A 481 -41.49 -57.21 21.69
N ARG A 482 -40.86 -56.21 21.05
CA ARG A 482 -41.53 -54.97 20.64
C ARG A 482 -42.52 -55.18 19.49
N ARG A 483 -42.20 -56.06 18.54
CA ARG A 483 -43.13 -56.44 17.45
C ARG A 483 -44.35 -57.20 17.96
N LEU A 484 -44.17 -58.12 18.92
CA LEU A 484 -45.27 -58.85 19.57
C LEU A 484 -46.15 -57.94 20.45
N LYS A 485 -45.57 -56.93 21.11
CA LYS A 485 -46.35 -55.90 21.82
C LYS A 485 -47.16 -55.02 20.87
N ALA A 486 -46.63 -54.70 19.69
CA ALA A 486 -47.34 -53.92 18.67
C ALA A 486 -48.52 -54.69 18.05
N SER A 487 -48.40 -56.02 17.86
CA SER A 487 -49.49 -56.85 17.33
C SER A 487 -50.61 -57.15 18.33
N ALA A 488 -50.34 -57.06 19.65
CA ALA A 488 -51.33 -57.33 20.69
C ALA A 488 -52.25 -56.14 21.02
N MET A 489 -51.94 -54.93 20.52
CA MET A 489 -52.72 -53.71 20.80
C MET A 489 -53.78 -53.38 19.73
N SER A 490 -53.98 -54.22 18.70
CA SER A 490 -54.89 -53.93 17.58
C SER A 490 -56.24 -54.66 17.60
N SER A 491 -56.72 -55.15 18.76
CA SER A 491 -58.01 -55.84 18.84
C SER A 491 -58.89 -55.39 20.01
N ALA A 492 -59.52 -54.21 19.90
CA ALA A 492 -60.88 -53.94 20.39
C ALA A 492 -61.34 -52.51 19.99
N PRO A 493 -62.64 -52.26 19.74
CA PRO A 493 -63.07 -51.16 18.88
C PRO A 493 -63.77 -49.98 19.59
N THR A 494 -63.93 -48.90 18.81
CA THR A 494 -64.89 -47.77 18.87
C THR A 494 -64.66 -46.57 19.82
N GLY A 495 -64.54 -45.38 19.22
CA GLY A 495 -65.20 -44.14 19.69
C GLY A 495 -64.41 -42.82 19.65
N SER A 496 -64.33 -42.15 18.48
CA SER A 496 -64.14 -40.69 18.21
C SER A 496 -62.94 -39.94 18.83
N ASP A 497 -62.21 -39.01 18.20
CA ASP A 497 -62.03 -38.51 16.84
C ASP A 497 -60.83 -37.51 16.93
N ALA A 498 -60.28 -37.08 15.79
CA ALA A 498 -59.22 -36.07 15.59
C ALA A 498 -57.73 -36.54 15.59
N THR A 499 -57.39 -37.07 14.43
CA THR A 499 -56.10 -37.24 13.73
C THR A 499 -55.19 -36.00 13.64
N VAL A 500 -53.86 -36.22 13.68
CA VAL A 500 -52.87 -35.43 12.92
C VAL A 500 -51.99 -36.40 12.10
N ARG A 501 -52.01 -36.21 10.77
CA ARG A 501 -51.27 -36.93 9.73
C ARG A 501 -49.95 -36.22 9.42
N ILE A 502 -48.87 -36.99 9.25
CA ILE A 502 -47.68 -36.62 8.45
C ILE A 502 -47.77 -37.46 7.17
N LYS A 503 -47.56 -36.83 6.01
CA LYS A 503 -47.80 -37.39 4.68
C LYS A 503 -46.46 -37.82 4.04
N GLU A 504 -46.41 -39.07 3.59
CA GLU A 504 -45.39 -39.73 2.76
C GLU A 504 -45.38 -39.20 1.31
N GLU A 505 -44.30 -39.38 0.53
CA GLU A 505 -44.03 -40.52 -0.37
C GLU A 505 -42.69 -40.28 -1.14
N PRO A 506 -42.17 -41.17 -2.02
CA PRO A 506 -41.94 -42.63 -1.90
C PRO A 506 -40.53 -43.06 -2.43
N MET A 507 -40.24 -44.35 -2.32
CA MET A 507 -38.97 -45.03 -2.64
C MET A 507 -38.79 -45.38 -4.13
N SER A 508 -37.54 -45.64 -4.55
CA SER A 508 -37.22 -46.57 -5.64
C SER A 508 -35.99 -47.41 -5.25
N ASP A 509 -36.19 -48.72 -5.27
CA ASP A 509 -35.21 -49.80 -5.05
C ASP A 509 -34.09 -49.79 -6.10
N THR A 510 -32.89 -50.25 -5.73
CA THR A 510 -32.26 -51.53 -6.18
C THR A 510 -30.85 -51.64 -5.58
N GLU A 511 -30.52 -52.86 -5.14
CA GLU A 511 -29.31 -53.40 -4.49
C GLU A 511 -28.00 -53.10 -5.28
N GLU A 512 -26.78 -53.03 -4.73
CA GLU A 512 -26.01 -54.08 -4.04
C GLU A 512 -24.80 -53.50 -3.23
N SER A 513 -24.14 -54.40 -2.51
CA SER A 513 -23.33 -54.29 -1.30
C SER A 513 -21.92 -53.69 -1.39
N MET A 514 -21.51 -53.08 -0.28
CA MET A 514 -20.12 -52.74 0.08
C MET A 514 -19.37 -53.97 0.63
N ASP A 515 -18.05 -54.02 0.39
CA ASP A 515 -17.07 -54.48 1.38
C ASP A 515 -15.72 -53.77 1.11
N THR A 516 -15.30 -52.84 1.97
CA THR A 516 -14.47 -52.97 3.19
C THR A 516 -12.95 -53.12 2.97
N SER A 517 -12.26 -52.03 3.35
CA SER A 517 -10.94 -51.95 4.00
C SER A 517 -9.67 -52.52 3.35
N GLY A 518 -8.78 -51.62 2.94
CA GLY A 518 -7.64 -51.18 3.75
C GLY A 518 -6.32 -51.97 3.67
N ALA A 519 -5.21 -51.27 3.42
CA ALA A 519 -3.95 -51.37 4.16
C ALA A 519 -2.85 -50.48 3.54
N VAL A 520 -2.02 -49.93 4.41
CA VAL A 520 -0.82 -49.14 4.14
C VAL A 520 0.29 -50.03 3.57
N GLN A 521 1.10 -49.55 2.62
CA GLN A 521 2.52 -49.94 2.53
C GLN A 521 3.40 -48.92 1.78
N ASN A 522 4.58 -48.71 2.37
CA ASN A 522 5.77 -48.04 1.84
C ASN A 522 6.20 -48.55 0.46
N GLY A 523 6.84 -47.69 -0.34
CA GLY A 523 7.70 -48.13 -1.44
C GLY A 523 8.25 -46.96 -2.26
N SER A 524 9.55 -46.70 -2.11
CA SER A 524 10.35 -45.85 -3.01
C SER A 524 10.31 -46.36 -4.45
N LEU A 525 10.39 -45.48 -5.46
CA LEU A 525 11.51 -45.41 -6.42
C LEU A 525 11.25 -44.39 -7.55
N ASN A 526 12.36 -43.80 -8.00
CA ASN A 526 12.55 -42.91 -9.15
C ASN A 526 11.82 -43.32 -10.43
N GLY A 527 11.39 -42.31 -11.19
CA GLY A 527 11.13 -42.40 -12.63
C GLY A 527 11.20 -41.02 -13.28
N TYR A 528 12.31 -40.72 -13.94
CA TYR A 528 12.48 -39.59 -14.86
C TYR A 528 11.46 -39.67 -16.01
N PRO A 529 10.97 -38.53 -16.56
CA PRO A 529 10.43 -38.49 -17.91
C PRO A 529 11.58 -38.24 -18.91
N SER A 530 11.79 -39.18 -19.81
CA SER A 530 12.65 -38.99 -20.99
C SER A 530 11.76 -38.64 -22.19
N THR A 531 12.15 -37.55 -22.87
CA THR A 531 12.35 -37.41 -24.34
C THR A 531 11.17 -37.76 -25.28
N ASP A 532 10.82 -37.03 -26.33
CA ASP A 532 11.47 -35.93 -27.05
C ASP A 532 10.51 -35.45 -28.18
N SER A 533 10.53 -34.12 -28.44
CA SER A 533 10.61 -33.46 -29.77
C SER A 533 9.44 -33.45 -30.81
N PRO A 534 9.47 -32.55 -31.84
CA PRO A 534 9.93 -31.14 -31.86
C PRO A 534 9.06 -30.18 -32.75
N ASP A 535 9.48 -28.90 -32.81
CA ASP A 535 9.27 -27.86 -33.85
C ASP A 535 7.95 -27.08 -33.98
N ALA A 536 7.98 -25.77 -33.61
CA ALA A 536 7.67 -24.63 -34.50
C ALA A 536 7.88 -23.25 -33.82
N ASP A 537 8.88 -22.52 -34.34
CA ASP A 537 9.16 -21.06 -34.45
C ASP A 537 8.82 -20.00 -33.36
N PRO A 538 9.74 -19.03 -33.08
CA PRO A 538 9.58 -18.01 -32.05
C PRO A 538 9.35 -16.60 -32.62
N HIS A 539 8.12 -16.18 -32.90
CA HIS A 539 7.78 -14.75 -33.08
C HIS A 539 6.27 -14.48 -32.90
N ASN A 540 5.77 -14.56 -31.66
CA ASN A 540 4.61 -13.76 -31.20
C ASN A 540 4.35 -13.99 -29.71
N GLU A 541 4.81 -13.10 -28.83
CA GLU A 541 4.26 -13.01 -27.46
C GLU A 541 3.64 -11.64 -27.24
N HIS A 542 2.41 -11.50 -27.72
CA HIS A 542 1.41 -10.70 -27.03
C HIS A 542 0.49 -11.65 -26.27
N GLY A 543 0.53 -11.55 -24.94
CA GLY A 543 -0.57 -11.95 -24.07
C GLY A 543 -0.72 -13.44 -23.79
N ASN A 544 0.08 -13.98 -22.88
CA ASN A 544 -0.38 -15.08 -22.06
C ASN A 544 -0.16 -14.71 -20.59
N GLY A 545 -1.26 -14.44 -19.87
CA GLY A 545 -1.21 -14.14 -18.44
C GLY A 545 -0.64 -15.33 -17.69
N GLN A 546 0.38 -15.09 -16.86
CA GLN A 546 0.81 -16.08 -15.88
C GLN A 546 -0.40 -16.53 -15.07
N ALA A 547 -0.73 -17.83 -15.16
CA ALA A 547 -1.87 -18.40 -14.46
C ALA A 547 -1.75 -18.18 -12.94
N SER A 548 -2.86 -17.80 -12.31
CA SER A 548 -2.94 -17.66 -10.85
C SER A 548 -2.65 -19.00 -10.17
N THR A 549 -1.77 -19.02 -9.16
CA THR A 549 -1.47 -20.25 -8.42
C THR A 549 -2.71 -20.70 -7.63
N ALA A 550 -2.89 -22.01 -7.46
CA ALA A 550 -4.03 -22.56 -6.74
C ALA A 550 -4.13 -22.01 -5.31
N GLU A 551 -2.98 -21.75 -4.68
CA GLU A 551 -2.89 -21.21 -3.34
C GLU A 551 -3.31 -19.74 -3.28
N LEU A 552 -3.03 -18.95 -4.33
CA LEU A 552 -3.49 -17.56 -4.42
C LEU A 552 -5.01 -17.51 -4.55
N GLN A 553 -5.58 -18.42 -5.33
CA GLN A 553 -7.03 -18.56 -5.41
C GLN A 553 -7.65 -18.97 -4.07
N ASP A 554 -7.03 -19.91 -3.33
CA ASP A 554 -7.50 -20.32 -2.01
C ASP A 554 -7.45 -19.18 -0.99
N PHE A 555 -6.35 -18.42 -0.97
CA PHE A 555 -6.23 -17.23 -0.14
C PHE A 555 -7.36 -16.23 -0.44
N VAL A 556 -7.58 -15.90 -1.72
CA VAL A 556 -8.62 -14.95 -2.14
C VAL A 556 -10.01 -15.46 -1.76
N ARG A 557 -10.34 -16.72 -2.08
CA ARG A 557 -11.65 -17.33 -1.74
C ARG A 557 -11.92 -17.30 -0.24
N ASN A 558 -10.94 -17.69 0.58
CA ASN A 558 -11.09 -17.70 2.03
C ASN A 558 -11.21 -16.28 2.60
N THR A 559 -10.49 -15.33 2.03
CA THR A 559 -10.53 -13.93 2.43
C THR A 559 -11.91 -13.31 2.17
N PHE A 560 -12.45 -13.48 0.96
CA PHE A 560 -13.75 -12.90 0.60
C PHE A 560 -14.95 -13.63 1.22
N ARG A 561 -14.82 -14.92 1.56
CA ARG A 561 -15.81 -15.63 2.39
C ARG A 561 -15.91 -15.07 3.80
N LYS A 562 -14.81 -14.54 4.35
CA LYS A 562 -14.79 -13.90 5.67
C LYS A 562 -15.13 -12.41 5.60
N HIS A 563 -14.74 -11.76 4.52
CA HIS A 563 -14.88 -10.32 4.30
C HIS A 563 -15.56 -10.05 2.97
N PHE A 564 -16.89 -9.88 3.00
CA PHE A 564 -17.72 -9.72 1.80
C PHE A 564 -17.38 -8.49 0.93
N VAL A 565 -16.72 -7.47 1.50
CA VAL A 565 -16.36 -6.21 0.84
C VAL A 565 -14.97 -5.79 1.29
N LEU A 566 -14.05 -5.59 0.34
CA LEU A 566 -12.68 -5.17 0.59
C LEU A 566 -12.17 -4.25 -0.53
N CYS A 567 -11.36 -3.24 -0.20
CA CYS A 567 -10.59 -2.51 -1.21
C CYS A 567 -9.25 -3.21 -1.52
N LEU A 568 -8.63 -2.92 -2.67
CA LEU A 568 -7.37 -3.55 -3.07
C LEU A 568 -6.27 -3.36 -2.02
N SER A 569 -6.19 -2.16 -1.42
CA SER A 569 -5.27 -1.86 -0.32
C SER A 569 -5.42 -2.85 0.85
N GLU A 570 -6.65 -3.16 1.24
CA GLU A 570 -6.92 -4.08 2.35
C GLU A 570 -6.67 -5.54 1.97
N VAL A 571 -6.96 -5.95 0.72
CA VAL A 571 -6.59 -7.28 0.24
C VAL A 571 -5.08 -7.46 0.25
N LYS A 572 -4.31 -6.46 -0.20
CA LYS A 572 -2.83 -6.46 -0.14
C LYS A 572 -2.33 -6.55 1.29
N ARG A 573 -2.95 -5.82 2.23
CA ARG A 573 -2.62 -5.88 3.66
C ARG A 573 -2.85 -7.27 4.25
N LEU A 574 -4.00 -7.89 3.94
CA LEU A 574 -4.33 -9.25 4.38
C LEU A 574 -3.43 -10.31 3.74
N PHE A 575 -3.06 -10.13 2.48
CA PHE A 575 -2.13 -11.01 1.78
C PHE A 575 -0.74 -10.97 2.41
N ASN A 576 -0.21 -9.79 2.69
CA ASN A 576 1.07 -9.65 3.39
C ASN A 576 1.04 -10.25 4.81
N LEU A 577 -0.09 -10.13 5.52
CA LEU A 577 -0.26 -10.77 6.82
C LEU A 577 -0.30 -12.30 6.69
N HIS A 578 -0.94 -12.82 5.63
CA HIS A 578 -0.93 -14.24 5.33
C HIS A 578 0.49 -14.74 5.01
N LEU A 579 1.24 -14.03 4.17
CA LEU A 579 2.65 -14.35 3.88
C LEU A 579 3.51 -14.38 5.15
N ALA A 580 3.31 -13.42 6.06
CA ALA A 580 4.02 -13.37 7.34
C ALA A 580 3.64 -14.51 8.31
N SER A 581 2.50 -15.17 8.09
CA SER A 581 2.04 -16.32 8.90
C SER A 581 2.59 -17.67 8.42
N LEU A 582 3.20 -17.71 7.23
CA LEU A 582 3.76 -18.94 6.67
C LEU A 582 5.16 -19.25 7.27
N PRO A 583 5.52 -20.53 7.46
CA PRO A 583 6.85 -20.91 7.92
C PRO A 583 7.96 -20.44 6.97
N THR A 584 9.09 -19.95 7.51
CA THR A 584 10.25 -19.55 6.71
C THR A 584 10.77 -20.71 5.87
N GLY A 585 10.76 -20.54 4.54
CA GLY A 585 11.20 -21.55 3.56
C GLY A 585 10.09 -22.08 2.65
N HIS A 586 8.81 -21.83 2.97
CA HIS A 586 7.67 -22.16 2.11
C HIS A 586 7.25 -20.95 1.27
N CYS A 587 7.93 -20.69 0.15
CA CYS A 587 7.46 -19.69 -0.82
C CYS A 587 6.49 -20.38 -1.79
N VAL A 588 5.25 -20.61 -1.32
CA VAL A 588 4.19 -21.26 -2.12
C VAL A 588 3.59 -20.28 -3.14
N PHE A 589 3.67 -18.99 -2.84
CA PHE A 589 3.29 -17.91 -3.72
C PHE A 589 4.55 -17.42 -4.42
N GLY A 590 4.66 -17.59 -5.75
CA GLY A 590 5.72 -16.97 -6.54
C GLY A 590 5.63 -15.43 -6.53
N HIS A 591 6.21 -14.76 -7.51
CA HIS A 591 6.10 -13.30 -7.63
C HIS A 591 4.65 -12.89 -7.95
N VAL A 592 3.89 -12.44 -6.93
CA VAL A 592 2.49 -11.99 -7.09
C VAL A 592 2.47 -10.48 -7.34
N THR A 593 2.07 -10.07 -8.55
CA THR A 593 1.84 -8.66 -8.88
C THR A 593 0.44 -8.20 -8.48
N ASP A 594 0.24 -6.89 -8.33
CA ASP A 594 -1.09 -6.30 -8.07
C ASP A 594 -2.10 -6.66 -9.16
N ARG A 595 -1.66 -6.82 -10.42
CA ARG A 595 -2.51 -7.24 -11.53
C ARG A 595 -2.95 -8.69 -11.38
N MET A 596 -2.02 -9.60 -11.06
CA MET A 596 -2.34 -11.01 -10.79
C MET A 596 -3.31 -11.16 -9.62
N LEU A 597 -3.14 -10.36 -8.56
CA LEU A 597 -4.04 -10.37 -7.41
C LEU A 597 -5.46 -9.91 -7.81
N GLN A 598 -5.58 -8.81 -8.56
CA GLN A 598 -6.86 -8.32 -9.08
C GLN A 598 -7.53 -9.34 -10.00
N ASP A 599 -6.78 -9.91 -10.95
CA ASP A 599 -7.29 -10.94 -11.85
C ASP A 599 -7.77 -12.15 -11.04
N THR A 600 -7.02 -12.60 -10.04
CA THR A 600 -7.42 -13.73 -9.18
C THR A 600 -8.69 -13.45 -8.38
N ILE A 601 -8.88 -12.21 -7.89
CA ILE A 601 -10.13 -11.77 -7.24
C ILE A 601 -11.30 -11.91 -8.21
N LEU A 602 -11.18 -11.38 -9.43
CA LEU A 602 -12.25 -11.42 -10.43
C LEU A 602 -12.59 -12.86 -10.87
N HIS A 603 -11.62 -13.77 -10.88
CA HIS A 603 -11.84 -15.19 -11.16
C HIS A 603 -12.38 -15.99 -9.96
N SER A 604 -12.50 -15.38 -8.77
CA SER A 604 -12.93 -16.04 -7.52
C SER A 604 -14.35 -15.65 -7.08
N HIS A 605 -15.29 -15.57 -8.03
CA HIS A 605 -16.69 -15.17 -7.80
C HIS A 605 -16.86 -13.77 -7.15
N CYS A 606 -15.85 -12.92 -7.29
CA CYS A 606 -15.91 -11.54 -6.82
C CYS A 606 -16.08 -10.57 -7.99
N LYS A 607 -16.64 -9.40 -7.70
CA LYS A 607 -16.87 -8.33 -8.68
C LYS A 607 -16.29 -7.02 -8.18
N GLN A 608 -15.71 -6.23 -9.08
CA GLN A 608 -15.33 -4.86 -8.77
C GLN A 608 -16.55 -3.94 -8.79
N ILE A 609 -16.72 -3.15 -7.73
CA ILE A 609 -17.75 -2.13 -7.62
C ILE A 609 -17.12 -0.77 -7.86
N LEU A 610 -17.54 -0.10 -8.92
CA LEU A 610 -17.12 1.27 -9.25
C LEU A 610 -17.89 2.27 -8.40
N VAL A 611 -17.50 2.40 -7.14
CA VAL A 611 -18.11 3.36 -6.22
C VAL A 611 -17.78 4.79 -6.69
N PRO A 612 -18.76 5.70 -6.84
CA PRO A 612 -18.50 7.05 -7.31
C PRO A 612 -17.94 7.92 -6.18
N PHE A 613 -16.63 7.80 -5.92
CA PHE A 613 -15.95 8.61 -4.90
C PHE A 613 -16.06 10.12 -5.20
N PRO A 614 -16.15 10.99 -4.17
CA PRO A 614 -16.17 12.43 -4.38
C PRO A 614 -14.87 12.94 -5.04
N PRO A 615 -14.91 14.00 -5.88
CA PRO A 615 -13.72 14.57 -6.53
C PRO A 615 -12.60 14.96 -5.55
N GLN A 616 -12.97 15.33 -4.33
CA GLN A 616 -12.08 15.74 -3.24
C GLN A 616 -11.65 14.58 -2.33
N THR A 617 -11.78 13.32 -2.76
CA THR A 617 -11.40 12.17 -1.92
C THR A 617 -9.89 12.14 -1.67
N SER A 618 -9.50 11.81 -0.44
CA SER A 618 -8.10 11.54 -0.06
C SER A 618 -7.72 10.07 -0.23
N ALA A 619 -8.64 9.21 -0.71
CA ALA A 619 -8.39 7.80 -0.92
C ALA A 619 -7.40 7.58 -2.07
N SER A 620 -6.38 6.76 -1.84
CA SER A 620 -5.42 6.32 -2.86
C SER A 620 -6.08 5.48 -3.96
N ALA A 621 -5.39 5.30 -5.09
CA ALA A 621 -5.91 4.50 -6.21
C ALA A 621 -6.27 3.05 -5.81
N ASP A 622 -5.53 2.46 -4.87
CA ASP A 622 -5.79 1.11 -4.36
C ASP A 622 -7.00 1.06 -3.40
N GLU A 623 -7.26 2.14 -2.66
CA GLU A 623 -8.43 2.25 -1.79
C GLU A 623 -9.73 2.49 -2.58
N GLN A 624 -9.61 3.11 -3.76
CA GLN A 624 -10.76 3.34 -4.66
C GLN A 624 -11.18 2.07 -5.41
N LYS A 625 -10.33 1.05 -5.48
CA LYS A 625 -10.66 -0.25 -6.10
C LYS A 625 -11.36 -1.16 -5.10
N VAL A 626 -12.69 -1.15 -5.11
CA VAL A 626 -13.51 -1.94 -4.18
C VAL A 626 -13.97 -3.24 -4.85
N PHE A 627 -13.74 -4.36 -4.18
CA PHE A 627 -14.17 -5.69 -4.60
C PHE A 627 -15.18 -6.26 -3.61
N VAL A 628 -16.14 -7.02 -4.12
CA VAL A 628 -17.18 -7.67 -3.32
C VAL A 628 -17.33 -9.13 -3.72
N LEU A 629 -17.68 -9.99 -2.76
CA LEU A 629 -18.09 -11.35 -3.06
C LEU A 629 -19.48 -11.30 -3.72
N TRP A 630 -19.55 -11.67 -4.99
CA TRP A 630 -20.78 -11.59 -5.79
C TRP A 630 -21.66 -12.83 -5.63
N GLU A 631 -21.01 -14.00 -5.57
CA GLU A 631 -21.65 -15.30 -5.40
C GLU A 631 -20.91 -16.09 -4.30
N SER A 632 -21.56 -16.31 -3.18
CA SER A 632 -21.11 -17.19 -2.10
C SER A 632 -21.75 -18.58 -2.17
N GLY A 633 -22.86 -18.71 -2.93
CA GLY A 633 -23.71 -19.90 -3.00
C GLY A 633 -24.86 -19.86 -1.99
N GLU A 634 -25.03 -18.76 -1.27
CA GLU A 634 -26.13 -18.56 -0.32
C GLU A 634 -27.33 -17.88 -0.99
N THR A 635 -28.55 -18.23 -0.57
CA THR A 635 -29.77 -17.50 -1.00
C THR A 635 -29.74 -16.01 -0.62
N PHE A 636 -28.93 -15.65 0.38
CA PHE A 636 -28.73 -14.27 0.83
C PHE A 636 -27.90 -13.43 -0.16
N ASP A 637 -27.25 -14.03 -1.15
CA ASP A 637 -26.48 -13.30 -2.17
C ASP A 637 -27.33 -12.28 -2.93
N LYS A 638 -28.61 -12.59 -3.18
CA LYS A 638 -29.55 -11.64 -3.81
C LYS A 638 -29.67 -10.32 -3.02
N HIS A 639 -29.66 -10.39 -1.68
CA HIS A 639 -29.70 -9.20 -0.84
C HIS A 639 -28.42 -8.37 -0.96
N ARG A 640 -27.27 -9.05 -1.02
CA ARG A 640 -25.95 -8.42 -1.20
C ARG A 640 -25.81 -7.77 -2.57
N GLN A 641 -26.23 -8.44 -3.62
CA GLN A 641 -26.19 -7.93 -5.00
C GLN A 641 -26.99 -6.64 -5.15
N ILE A 642 -28.24 -6.60 -4.62
CA ILE A 642 -29.07 -5.38 -4.62
C ILE A 642 -28.38 -4.24 -3.88
N LEU A 643 -27.76 -4.52 -2.73
CA LEU A 643 -26.99 -3.51 -2.00
C LEU A 643 -25.82 -2.98 -2.83
N PHE A 644 -25.06 -3.84 -3.48
CA PHE A 644 -23.90 -3.44 -4.28
C PHE A 644 -24.31 -2.60 -5.50
N GLU A 645 -25.44 -2.91 -6.14
CA GLU A 645 -26.00 -2.08 -7.22
C GLU A 645 -26.36 -0.67 -6.75
N ILE A 646 -26.85 -0.51 -5.52
CA ILE A 646 -27.10 0.82 -4.94
C ILE A 646 -25.79 1.61 -4.86
N PHE A 647 -24.71 0.97 -4.42
CA PHE A 647 -23.40 1.61 -4.25
C PHE A 647 -22.60 1.79 -5.54
N MET A 648 -22.97 1.14 -6.65
CA MET A 648 -22.46 1.49 -7.98
C MET A 648 -22.87 2.91 -8.41
N LYS A 649 -24.01 3.40 -7.89
CA LYS A 649 -24.56 4.72 -8.26
C LYS A 649 -24.42 5.76 -7.15
N ASN A 650 -24.05 5.34 -5.94
CA ASN A 650 -24.05 6.20 -4.77
C ASN A 650 -22.81 5.96 -3.92
N TYR A 651 -22.12 7.02 -3.53
CA TYR A 651 -21.03 6.91 -2.55
C TYR A 651 -21.54 6.54 -1.16
N ARG A 652 -22.71 7.06 -0.78
CA ARG A 652 -23.34 6.89 0.53
C ARG A 652 -24.86 6.97 0.44
N VAL A 653 -25.56 6.23 1.29
CA VAL A 653 -27.03 6.20 1.31
C VAL A 653 -27.60 6.15 2.73
N ARG A 654 -28.86 6.53 2.91
CA ARG A 654 -29.58 6.33 4.19
C ARG A 654 -30.12 4.90 4.28
N ARG A 655 -30.29 4.38 5.50
CA ARG A 655 -30.85 3.03 5.76
C ARG A 655 -32.16 2.78 5.02
N ASN A 656 -33.06 3.77 5.00
CA ASN A 656 -34.37 3.65 4.36
C ASN A 656 -34.26 3.43 2.85
N VAL A 657 -33.25 3.99 2.18
CA VAL A 657 -33.03 3.78 0.73
C VAL A 657 -32.72 2.31 0.45
N ILE A 658 -31.87 1.70 1.27
CA ILE A 658 -31.51 0.28 1.17
C ILE A 658 -32.74 -0.58 1.45
N GLN A 659 -33.47 -0.29 2.53
CA GLN A 659 -34.68 -1.04 2.90
C GLN A 659 -35.76 -0.98 1.81
N SER A 660 -36.06 0.21 1.28
CA SER A 660 -37.05 0.38 0.21
C SER A 660 -36.65 -0.36 -1.07
N ARG A 661 -35.37 -0.34 -1.45
CA ARG A 661 -34.88 -1.03 -2.64
C ARG A 661 -34.93 -2.55 -2.49
N LEU A 662 -34.60 -3.07 -1.30
CA LEU A 662 -34.72 -4.50 -1.01
C LEU A 662 -36.18 -4.97 -1.03
N SER A 663 -37.10 -4.23 -0.40
CA SER A 663 -38.53 -4.55 -0.44
C SER A 663 -39.11 -4.48 -1.85
N GLN A 664 -38.61 -3.58 -2.70
CA GLN A 664 -39.04 -3.48 -4.09
C GLN A 664 -38.64 -4.70 -4.94
N GLU A 665 -37.41 -5.20 -4.77
CA GLU A 665 -36.84 -6.26 -5.62
C GLU A 665 -37.09 -7.68 -5.05
N LEU A 666 -37.21 -7.83 -3.73
CA LEU A 666 -37.40 -9.12 -3.05
C LEU A 666 -38.80 -9.28 -2.44
N GLY A 667 -39.65 -8.25 -2.51
CA GLY A 667 -40.99 -8.23 -1.94
C GLY A 667 -41.04 -7.98 -0.42
N ASP A 668 -42.25 -8.09 0.16
CA ASP A 668 -42.52 -7.83 1.59
C ASP A 668 -41.92 -8.89 2.56
N ALA A 669 -41.17 -9.86 2.05
CA ALA A 669 -40.50 -10.89 2.84
C ALA A 669 -39.17 -10.42 3.48
N VAL A 670 -38.68 -9.22 3.18
CA VAL A 670 -37.42 -8.68 3.74
C VAL A 670 -37.65 -8.22 5.18
N THR A 671 -37.09 -8.95 6.14
CA THR A 671 -37.24 -8.61 7.56
C THR A 671 -36.26 -7.52 7.98
N LYS A 672 -36.55 -6.86 9.10
CA LYS A 672 -35.61 -5.91 9.71
C LYS A 672 -34.26 -6.57 10.04
N SER A 673 -34.29 -7.83 10.48
CA SER A 673 -33.09 -8.63 10.75
C SER A 673 -32.23 -8.87 9.51
N ASP A 674 -32.85 -9.05 8.34
CA ASP A 674 -32.11 -9.23 7.07
C ASP A 674 -31.37 -7.95 6.70
N VAL A 675 -32.03 -6.80 6.82
CA VAL A 675 -31.39 -5.49 6.58
C VAL A 675 -30.25 -5.24 7.56
N ASP A 676 -30.45 -5.54 8.85
CA ASP A 676 -29.42 -5.34 9.87
C ASP A 676 -28.22 -6.30 9.67
N ARG A 677 -28.48 -7.55 9.26
CA ARG A 677 -27.44 -8.52 8.87
C ARG A 677 -26.64 -8.01 7.67
N LEU A 678 -27.33 -7.59 6.61
CA LEU A 678 -26.73 -7.10 5.37
C LEU A 678 -25.83 -5.89 5.62
N LEU A 679 -26.32 -4.92 6.39
CA LEU A 679 -25.56 -3.72 6.76
C LEU A 679 -24.35 -4.07 7.64
N LYS A 680 -24.50 -5.01 8.57
CA LYS A 680 -23.40 -5.50 9.41
C LYS A 680 -22.32 -6.21 8.59
N GLU A 681 -22.71 -6.98 7.58
CA GLU A 681 -21.78 -7.74 6.72
C GLU A 681 -21.03 -6.81 5.76
N CYS A 682 -21.71 -5.88 5.09
CA CYS A 682 -21.19 -5.16 3.92
C CYS A 682 -20.89 -3.67 4.13
N CYS A 683 -21.47 -3.03 5.15
CA CYS A 683 -21.44 -1.58 5.30
C CYS A 683 -20.84 -1.10 6.64
N VAL A 684 -20.57 0.20 6.70
CA VAL A 684 -20.24 0.95 7.91
C VAL A 684 -21.12 2.20 7.98
N SER A 685 -21.51 2.60 9.19
CA SER A 685 -22.35 3.79 9.43
C SER A 685 -21.49 4.94 9.95
N LEU A 686 -21.56 6.09 9.30
CA LEU A 686 -20.91 7.33 9.73
C LEU A 686 -21.86 8.51 9.53
N GLY A 687 -22.14 9.27 10.59
CA GLY A 687 -23.00 10.46 10.53
C GLY A 687 -24.43 10.17 10.06
N GLY A 688 -24.98 9.00 10.38
CA GLY A 688 -26.33 8.58 9.95
C GLY A 688 -26.43 8.14 8.48
N MET A 689 -25.31 8.08 7.77
CA MET A 689 -25.19 7.58 6.40
C MET A 689 -24.45 6.25 6.38
N TRP A 690 -24.79 5.38 5.45
CA TRP A 690 -24.16 4.08 5.25
C TRP A 690 -23.26 4.11 4.03
N TYR A 691 -22.10 3.50 4.17
CA TYR A 691 -21.04 3.38 3.18
C TYR A 691 -20.63 1.92 3.06
N LEU A 692 -20.12 1.48 1.91
CA LEU A 692 -19.46 0.18 1.82
C LEU A 692 -18.22 0.15 2.72
N LYS A 693 -17.93 -1.01 3.31
CA LYS A 693 -16.71 -1.18 4.10
C LYS A 693 -15.47 -0.90 3.24
N GLY A 694 -14.50 -0.20 3.83
CA GLY A 694 -13.26 0.17 3.15
C GLY A 694 -13.35 1.43 2.28
N THR A 695 -14.52 2.07 2.13
CA THR A 695 -14.65 3.31 1.34
C THR A 695 -14.67 4.59 2.19
N VAL A 696 -14.70 4.45 3.51
CA VAL A 696 -14.66 5.56 4.47
C VAL A 696 -13.25 5.65 5.04
N GLN A 697 -12.63 6.81 4.83
CA GLN A 697 -11.37 7.17 5.47
C GLN A 697 -11.66 7.49 6.94
N SER A 698 -11.07 6.70 7.85
CA SER A 698 -11.28 6.82 9.30
C SER A 698 -10.41 7.89 9.91
#